data_AF-A0A7W3ZNH4-F1
#
_entry.id   AF-A0A7W3ZNH4-F1
#
_cell.length_a   1.000
_cell.length_b   1.000
_cell.length_c   1.000
_cell.angle_alpha   90.00
_cell.angle_beta   90.00
_cell.angle_gamma   90.00
#
_symmetry.space_group_name_H-M   'P 1'
#
loop_
_entity.id
_entity.type
_entity.pdbx_description
1 polymer ?
#
loop_
_entity_poly.entity_id
_entity_poly.type
_entity_poly.pdbx_seq_one_letter_code
_entity_poly.pdbx_strand_id
1 'polypeptide(L)'
;MSSTDPEEAAGRAAPPASEDGEPEQRPENTAPDDGDGGERSAADEPEQAQSAWRARQDLLRHRPSFTFGQSARFDGDVVGGDQHTLTGGRVEGDVIVGQTVYQLGTGRTGAASGEIPADTLDELAACFSDVQPGDTADGGVLDQLVERLRSERLLVLAGPRHSGRRSAALVLLHRLGVETVRALDRDTPPGELAARLDASCGYLLGELDHQRTGELREAQLMAAREALVEHDGHLVVITGPEPRLEHVTIARWYPPPARHVLHAHLRHLTDETAAGRLVRHPAVEAFLHHAPQPREVAAFAELAARHVRGEEGEEALADFSRATVERQVQEWFDDPELHLRDKAFLVALAVFDEAPYALTAELGDLLYALLQRTEDPLEPPRVPVFGTSVGSRVKLARARTYTAEEPTEWGPVPQLNAAFEDRRAALVLLREVWTGHPSARPGLIGWLRELADDGRPLVRTRAAAAAAVLTARDLPSAMALLVHDWATSPRPHRRIVAVNTLALAHAMGAPGVPRIVRSWCGADEPFPLRWTAVRAYALLGEERPTEALRALRDAAAGEDSHDQRELLAEAAESAALLLLSDARAPVLAQLLDAVTGERSARDFALRAFLAAAGWSDDEPGDTGSPHGRPELLDRYGQAAARDSAADAEERHGIAVMWRAALRDHRHTRAALAILGDWLRVAEDDPTAEWALAALLPALVEDATDHARLTHRLRTVPPDEDGRPRQAAARLLAHLSFAPAR
;
A
#
# COMPACT_ATOMS: atom_id res chain seq x y z
N MET A 1 29.58 -52.52 60.33
CA MET A 1 28.27 -52.66 59.67
C MET A 1 28.21 -51.62 58.57
N SER A 2 29.05 -51.74 57.53
CA SER A 2 29.02 -52.74 56.44
C SER A 2 27.93 -52.41 55.42
N SER A 3 28.29 -51.63 54.41
CA SER A 3 28.17 -52.09 53.02
C SER A 3 29.32 -51.43 52.25
N THR A 4 30.10 -52.27 51.59
CA THR A 4 31.51 -52.05 51.21
C THR A 4 31.61 -51.81 49.70
N ASP A 5 32.37 -50.77 49.33
CA ASP A 5 33.17 -50.65 48.09
C ASP A 5 34.18 -51.84 47.96
N PRO A 6 35.10 -51.98 46.96
CA PRO A 6 35.51 -51.04 45.88
C PRO A 6 35.88 -51.66 44.50
N GLU A 7 36.30 -50.76 43.59
CA GLU A 7 37.43 -50.81 42.61
C GLU A 7 37.70 -51.97 41.65
N GLU A 8 37.89 -51.54 40.38
CA GLU A 8 38.92 -51.93 39.39
C GLU A 8 39.58 -53.31 39.45
N ALA A 9 39.51 -54.06 38.34
CA ALA A 9 40.69 -54.73 37.78
C ALA A 9 40.46 -55.25 36.35
N ALA A 10 41.35 -54.79 35.46
CA ALA A 10 42.05 -55.52 34.41
C ALA A 10 41.66 -56.98 34.09
N GLY A 11 41.69 -57.28 32.78
CA GLY A 11 42.43 -58.46 32.33
C GLY A 11 41.76 -59.32 31.25
N ARG A 12 42.32 -59.22 30.04
CA ARG A 12 42.68 -60.32 29.12
C ARG A 12 41.63 -61.41 28.85
N ALA A 13 41.19 -61.49 27.59
CA ALA A 13 41.49 -62.63 26.71
C ALA A 13 40.85 -62.43 25.32
N ALA A 14 41.67 -62.28 24.29
CA ALA A 14 41.40 -62.87 22.97
C ALA A 14 42.48 -63.94 22.78
N PRO A 15 42.20 -65.07 22.11
CA PRO A 15 42.68 -65.22 20.71
C PRO A 15 41.90 -66.31 19.91
N PRO A 16 42.38 -66.81 18.76
CA PRO A 16 42.95 -66.20 17.55
C PRO A 16 42.15 -66.67 16.30
N ALA A 17 42.38 -66.26 15.06
CA ALA A 17 43.44 -66.68 14.12
C ALA A 17 42.79 -66.48 12.71
N SER A 18 43.44 -66.10 11.62
CA SER A 18 44.86 -66.02 11.26
C SER A 18 44.96 -65.46 9.82
N GLU A 19 46.11 -64.84 9.53
CA GLU A 19 46.85 -64.84 8.25
C GLU A 19 46.23 -64.04 7.07
N ASP A 20 46.90 -63.12 6.37
CA ASP A 20 48.30 -62.69 6.18
C ASP A 20 48.28 -61.22 5.72
N GLY A 21 49.29 -60.34 5.78
CA GLY A 21 50.71 -60.41 6.09
C GLY A 21 51.30 -58.97 6.12
N GLU A 22 52.32 -58.78 6.95
CA GLU A 22 53.15 -57.56 7.15
C GLU A 22 54.31 -57.46 6.11
N PRO A 23 55.22 -56.44 6.11
CA PRO A 23 55.35 -55.19 6.90
C PRO A 23 55.49 -53.94 5.97
N GLU A 24 55.70 -52.66 6.34
CA GLU A 24 56.83 -52.13 7.12
C GLU A 24 56.79 -50.55 7.17
N GLN A 25 56.97 -50.00 8.37
CA GLN A 25 57.67 -48.75 8.76
C GLN A 25 57.24 -47.32 8.30
N ARG A 26 56.93 -46.49 9.31
CA ARG A 26 56.83 -45.00 9.47
C ARG A 26 58.11 -44.21 9.04
N PRO A 27 58.16 -42.84 9.00
CA PRO A 27 57.15 -41.78 9.23
C PRO A 27 57.23 -40.54 8.26
N GLU A 28 56.45 -39.49 8.58
CA GLU A 28 56.62 -38.04 8.30
C GLU A 28 55.88 -37.35 7.13
N ASN A 29 55.01 -36.41 7.55
CA ASN A 29 54.62 -35.12 6.95
C ASN A 29 54.42 -35.02 5.44
N THR A 30 53.19 -34.68 5.01
CA THR A 30 52.81 -33.38 4.40
C THR A 30 51.28 -33.37 4.21
N ALA A 31 50.62 -32.23 4.42
CA ALA A 31 49.17 -32.02 4.29
C ALA A 31 48.59 -32.42 2.91
N PRO A 32 47.31 -32.82 2.84
CA PRO A 32 46.47 -32.66 1.65
C PRO A 32 45.35 -31.64 1.96
N ASP A 33 45.34 -30.48 1.33
CA ASP A 33 44.77 -30.22 -0.01
C ASP A 33 43.24 -30.31 -0.01
N ASP A 34 42.64 -29.12 -0.10
CA ASP A 34 41.22 -28.83 -0.09
C ASP A 34 40.56 -29.37 -1.37
N GLY A 35 39.83 -30.47 -1.23
CA GLY A 35 38.87 -30.93 -2.23
C GLY A 35 37.51 -30.31 -1.99
N ASP A 36 37.29 -29.14 -2.60
CA ASP A 36 36.00 -28.44 -2.68
C ASP A 36 34.91 -29.34 -3.28
N GLY A 37 34.05 -29.83 -2.39
CA GLY A 37 32.78 -30.48 -2.70
C GLY A 37 31.64 -29.71 -2.04
N GLY A 38 31.59 -28.40 -2.24
CA GLY A 38 30.45 -27.58 -1.85
C GLY A 38 29.16 -28.09 -2.49
N GLU A 39 28.25 -28.59 -1.66
CA GLU A 39 26.85 -28.81 -1.99
C GLU A 39 26.30 -27.50 -2.58
N ARG A 40 26.01 -27.52 -3.90
CA ARG A 40 25.32 -26.43 -4.57
C ARG A 40 23.91 -26.33 -3.97
N SER A 41 23.72 -25.32 -3.14
CA SER A 41 22.40 -24.92 -2.64
C SER A 41 21.48 -24.62 -3.83
N ALA A 42 20.19 -24.93 -3.71
CA ALA A 42 19.16 -24.73 -4.74
C ALA A 42 18.87 -23.24 -5.09
N ALA A 43 19.80 -22.33 -4.79
CA ALA A 43 19.70 -20.89 -4.98
C ALA A 43 20.35 -20.37 -6.28
N ASP A 44 20.98 -21.26 -7.08
CA ASP A 44 21.74 -20.90 -8.29
C ASP A 44 21.05 -21.33 -9.61
N GLU A 45 19.75 -21.64 -9.59
CA GLU A 45 19.00 -21.69 -10.86
C GLU A 45 18.79 -20.25 -11.36
N PRO A 46 19.08 -19.95 -12.64
CA PRO A 46 18.89 -18.61 -13.17
C PRO A 46 17.39 -18.26 -13.12
N GLU A 47 17.04 -17.35 -12.22
CA GLU A 47 15.69 -16.81 -12.08
C GLU A 47 15.25 -16.21 -13.41
N GLN A 48 14.24 -16.80 -14.05
CA GLN A 48 13.72 -16.31 -15.31
C GLN A 48 12.91 -15.03 -15.07
N ALA A 49 13.12 -14.03 -15.93
CA ALA A 49 12.34 -12.81 -15.87
C ALA A 49 10.85 -13.12 -16.06
N GLN A 50 10.02 -12.64 -15.14
CA GLN A 50 8.56 -12.69 -15.27
C GLN A 50 8.14 -11.99 -16.56
N SER A 51 7.19 -12.58 -17.30
CA SER A 51 6.63 -12.01 -18.54
C SER A 51 5.98 -10.63 -18.29
N ALA A 52 5.97 -9.77 -19.31
CA ALA A 52 5.37 -8.42 -19.25
C ALA A 52 3.93 -8.43 -18.76
N TRP A 53 3.17 -9.39 -19.28
CA TRP A 53 1.74 -9.54 -19.02
C TRP A 53 1.47 -9.77 -17.53
N ARG A 54 2.09 -10.81 -16.97
CA ARG A 54 1.99 -11.10 -15.53
C ARG A 54 2.49 -9.95 -14.66
N ALA A 55 3.59 -9.32 -15.02
CA ALA A 55 4.09 -8.15 -14.29
C ALA A 55 3.12 -6.96 -14.32
N ARG A 56 2.46 -6.70 -15.47
CA ARG A 56 1.39 -5.69 -15.59
C ARG A 56 0.17 -6.08 -14.75
N GLN A 57 -0.25 -7.33 -14.77
CA GLN A 57 -1.37 -7.82 -13.95
C GLN A 57 -1.07 -7.66 -12.46
N ASP A 58 0.11 -8.07 -11.98
CA ASP A 58 0.54 -7.89 -10.59
C ASP A 58 0.56 -6.40 -10.19
N LEU A 59 1.04 -5.52 -11.08
CA LEU A 59 1.00 -4.08 -10.86
C LEU A 59 -0.44 -3.58 -10.74
N LEU A 60 -1.34 -3.96 -11.66
CA LEU A 60 -2.74 -3.52 -11.65
C LEU A 60 -3.52 -4.04 -10.44
N ARG A 61 -3.23 -5.27 -10.02
CA ARG A 61 -3.87 -5.97 -8.89
C ARG A 61 -3.43 -5.40 -7.55
N HIS A 62 -2.14 -5.11 -7.39
CA HIS A 62 -1.57 -4.74 -6.09
C HIS A 62 -1.23 -3.27 -5.93
N ARG A 63 -1.43 -2.42 -6.96
CA ARG A 63 -1.20 -0.97 -6.83
C ARG A 63 -2.14 -0.34 -5.78
N PRO A 64 -1.65 0.61 -4.95
CA PRO A 64 -2.50 1.37 -4.05
C PRO A 64 -3.43 2.32 -4.82
N SER A 65 -4.62 2.57 -4.28
CA SER A 65 -5.60 3.50 -4.88
C SER A 65 -5.09 4.94 -5.03
N PHE A 66 -4.17 5.39 -4.16
CA PHE A 66 -3.61 6.75 -4.20
C PHE A 66 -2.67 7.02 -5.40
N THR A 67 -2.26 5.97 -6.14
CA THR A 67 -1.30 6.11 -7.25
C THR A 67 -1.92 6.61 -8.57
N PHE A 68 -3.25 6.75 -8.65
CA PHE A 68 -3.95 7.27 -9.83
C PHE A 68 -5.04 8.30 -9.49
N GLY A 69 -5.49 9.04 -10.51
CA GLY A 69 -6.63 9.97 -10.43
C GLY A 69 -6.31 11.29 -9.71
N GLN A 70 -7.35 11.97 -9.21
CA GLN A 70 -7.18 13.23 -8.48
C GLN A 70 -6.35 13.06 -7.19
N SER A 71 -6.34 11.86 -6.60
CA SER A 71 -5.55 11.52 -5.42
C SER A 71 -4.04 11.48 -5.70
N ALA A 72 -3.62 11.02 -6.88
CA ALA A 72 -2.22 11.06 -7.32
C ALA A 72 -1.73 12.49 -7.58
N ARG A 73 -2.65 13.36 -8.00
CA ARG A 73 -2.44 14.80 -8.18
C ARG A 73 -2.67 15.60 -6.89
N PHE A 74 -2.50 14.96 -5.73
CA PHE A 74 -2.31 15.70 -4.48
C PHE A 74 -0.94 16.40 -4.54
N ASP A 75 -0.84 17.36 -5.44
CA ASP A 75 0.20 18.36 -5.54
C ASP A 75 -0.45 19.58 -4.90
N GLY A 76 -0.04 19.87 -3.67
CA GLY A 76 -0.25 21.21 -3.15
C GLY A 76 0.55 22.09 -4.09
N ASP A 77 -0.14 22.95 -4.84
CA ASP A 77 0.46 24.00 -5.64
C ASP A 77 1.20 24.93 -4.68
N VAL A 78 2.42 24.54 -4.29
CA VAL A 78 3.42 25.46 -3.78
C VAL A 78 3.96 26.13 -5.03
N VAL A 79 3.20 27.11 -5.50
CA VAL A 79 3.66 28.14 -6.42
C VAL A 79 5.01 28.62 -5.91
N GLY A 80 6.05 28.39 -6.71
CA GLY A 80 7.37 28.98 -6.51
C GLY A 80 8.33 28.05 -5.79
N GLY A 81 9.38 27.67 -6.51
CA GLY A 81 10.52 26.98 -5.92
C GLY A 81 11.10 27.77 -4.77
N ASP A 82 10.96 27.24 -3.56
CA ASP A 82 11.92 27.36 -2.49
C ASP A 82 12.28 25.93 -2.05
N GLN A 83 13.24 25.34 -2.78
CA GLN A 83 14.07 24.32 -2.19
C GLN A 83 14.98 25.04 -1.19
N HIS A 84 14.58 24.94 0.08
CA HIS A 84 15.18 25.42 1.32
C HIS A 84 14.30 26.42 2.06
N THR A 85 14.24 26.19 3.37
CA THR A 85 13.75 27.08 4.44
C THR A 85 12.27 26.93 4.75
N LEU A 86 12.02 26.38 5.95
CA LEU A 86 10.88 26.65 6.84
C LEU A 86 9.75 27.41 6.14
N THR A 87 8.73 26.66 5.70
CA THR A 87 7.48 27.24 5.21
C THR A 87 6.99 28.23 6.25
N GLY A 88 6.96 29.52 5.89
CA GLY A 88 6.45 30.62 6.72
C GLY A 88 4.94 30.57 6.92
N GLY A 89 4.39 29.38 7.21
CA GLY A 89 3.10 29.24 7.83
C GLY A 89 3.23 29.64 9.30
N ARG A 90 2.20 30.28 9.84
CA ARG A 90 2.11 30.64 11.25
C ARG A 90 2.36 29.39 12.10
N VAL A 91 3.55 29.28 12.66
CA VAL A 91 3.94 28.22 13.58
C VAL A 91 3.21 28.49 14.89
N GLU A 92 2.17 27.71 15.17
CA GLU A 92 1.71 27.52 16.54
C GLU A 92 2.56 26.40 17.14
N GLY A 93 3.70 26.79 17.72
CA GLY A 93 4.72 25.91 18.28
C GLY A 93 6.04 26.65 18.53
N ASP A 94 6.81 26.25 19.54
CA ASP A 94 8.00 26.96 20.02
C ASP A 94 9.09 27.08 18.94
N VAL A 95 9.44 28.32 18.54
CA VAL A 95 10.62 28.60 17.69
C VAL A 95 11.80 28.98 18.58
N ILE A 96 12.82 28.13 18.63
CA ILE A 96 14.07 28.41 19.34
C ILE A 96 14.98 29.28 18.45
N VAL A 97 15.12 30.56 18.79
CA VAL A 97 16.16 31.45 18.22
C VAL A 97 17.03 31.98 19.37
N GLY A 98 18.22 31.41 19.53
CA GLY A 98 19.20 31.87 20.52
C GLY A 98 18.85 31.53 21.99
N GLN A 99 19.45 32.25 22.95
CA GLN A 99 19.34 31.97 24.39
C GLN A 99 18.15 32.64 25.10
N THR A 100 17.16 33.15 24.36
CA THR A 100 16.02 33.86 24.96
C THR A 100 14.70 33.45 24.31
N VAL A 101 13.85 32.79 25.08
CA VAL A 101 12.54 32.27 24.66
C VAL A 101 11.48 33.38 24.71
N TYR A 102 10.81 33.64 23.59
CA TYR A 102 9.61 34.49 23.54
C TYR A 102 8.36 33.60 23.45
N GLN A 103 7.64 33.46 24.56
CA GLN A 103 6.35 32.75 24.61
C GLN A 103 5.22 33.69 24.20
N LEU A 104 4.64 33.49 23.01
CA LEU A 104 3.33 34.05 22.64
C LEU A 104 2.29 32.92 22.64
N GLY A 105 1.24 33.10 23.43
CA GLY A 105 0.40 32.01 23.94
C GLY A 105 -0.47 31.26 22.94
N THR A 106 -0.46 29.94 23.08
CA THR A 106 -1.62 29.06 23.34
C THR A 106 -1.07 27.74 23.93
N GLY A 107 -1.57 27.35 25.11
CA GLY A 107 -1.44 26.00 25.66
C GLY A 107 -0.05 25.49 26.05
N ARG A 108 0.56 26.06 27.10
CA ARG A 108 1.76 25.50 27.78
C ARG A 108 1.58 24.01 28.13
N THR A 109 2.40 23.13 27.56
CA THR A 109 2.77 21.84 28.14
C THR A 109 3.63 22.11 29.39
N GLY A 110 2.98 22.06 30.54
CA GLY A 110 3.60 22.35 31.84
C GLY A 110 2.64 23.10 32.75
N ALA A 111 1.52 22.45 33.08
CA ALA A 111 0.66 22.91 34.16
C ALA A 111 0.84 21.94 35.34
N ALA A 112 1.74 22.32 36.25
CA ALA A 112 1.59 21.98 37.65
C ALA A 112 0.14 22.32 38.05
N SER A 113 -0.56 21.36 38.65
CA SER A 113 -2.00 21.38 39.00
C SER A 113 -2.60 22.78 39.21
N GLY A 114 -3.74 23.09 38.56
CA GLY A 114 -4.33 24.44 38.56
C GLY A 114 -5.83 24.47 38.30
N GLU A 115 -6.47 25.58 38.67
CA GLU A 115 -7.89 25.84 38.44
C GLU A 115 -8.16 26.18 36.96
N ILE A 116 -9.26 25.66 36.42
CA ILE A 116 -9.73 25.92 35.06
C ILE A 116 -10.70 27.11 35.12
N PRO A 117 -10.49 28.18 34.33
CA PRO A 117 -11.37 29.35 34.34
C PRO A 117 -12.84 29.00 34.04
N ALA A 118 -13.77 29.61 34.79
CA ALA A 118 -15.21 29.42 34.60
C ALA A 118 -15.68 29.80 33.20
N ASP A 119 -15.19 30.92 32.65
CA ASP A 119 -15.52 31.37 31.29
C ASP A 119 -15.19 30.29 30.23
N THR A 120 -14.09 29.55 30.41
CA THR A 120 -13.71 28.45 29.51
C THR A 120 -14.67 27.26 29.63
N LEU A 121 -15.22 26.99 30.81
CA LEU A 121 -16.21 25.93 31.01
C LEU A 121 -17.55 26.32 30.38
N ASP A 122 -17.97 27.57 30.52
CA ASP A 122 -19.20 28.11 29.95
C ASP A 122 -19.16 28.11 28.41
N GLU A 123 -18.05 28.59 27.82
CA GLU A 123 -17.82 28.55 26.36
C GLU A 123 -17.83 27.11 25.83
N LEU A 124 -17.16 26.19 26.53
CA LEU A 124 -17.12 24.80 26.16
C LEU A 124 -18.51 24.17 26.22
N ALA A 125 -19.28 24.42 27.28
CA ALA A 125 -20.64 23.90 27.43
C ALA A 125 -21.57 24.44 26.34
N ALA A 126 -21.41 25.70 25.92
CA ALA A 126 -22.22 26.31 24.87
C ALA A 126 -22.00 25.70 23.47
N CYS A 127 -20.80 25.19 23.18
CA CYS A 127 -20.45 24.57 21.90
C CYS A 127 -20.38 23.03 21.92
N PHE A 128 -20.68 22.40 23.06
CA PHE A 128 -20.64 20.95 23.20
C PHE A 128 -21.81 20.27 22.48
N SER A 129 -21.53 19.16 21.78
CA SER A 129 -22.56 18.31 21.20
C SER A 129 -22.97 17.20 22.17
N ASP A 130 -24.22 17.22 22.60
CA ASP A 130 -24.79 16.20 23.49
C ASP A 130 -25.06 14.87 22.79
N VAL A 131 -25.15 14.87 21.45
CA VAL A 131 -25.49 13.70 20.65
C VAL A 131 -24.33 12.71 20.63
N GLN A 132 -24.57 11.50 21.12
CA GLN A 132 -23.64 10.38 21.15
C GLN A 132 -24.13 9.20 20.29
N PRO A 133 -23.21 8.38 19.72
CA PRO A 133 -23.59 7.13 19.06
C PRO A 133 -24.30 6.20 20.05
N GLY A 134 -25.57 5.87 19.79
CA GLY A 134 -26.37 5.01 20.66
C GLY A 134 -27.33 5.73 21.61
N ASP A 135 -27.45 7.06 21.52
CA ASP A 135 -28.52 7.78 22.20
C ASP A 135 -29.90 7.24 21.79
N THR A 136 -30.74 6.97 22.77
CA THR A 136 -32.12 6.52 22.59
C THR A 136 -33.08 7.68 22.92
N ALA A 137 -34.34 7.56 22.50
CA ALA A 137 -35.36 8.57 22.80
C ALA A 137 -35.60 8.80 24.31
N ASP A 138 -35.17 7.87 25.17
CA ASP A 138 -35.44 7.85 26.61
C ASP A 138 -34.33 8.47 27.48
N GLY A 139 -33.24 8.99 26.88
CA GLY A 139 -32.18 9.73 27.60
C GLY A 139 -30.79 9.58 26.97
N GLY A 140 -29.99 10.64 27.02
CA GLY A 140 -28.64 10.69 26.42
C GLY A 140 -27.56 10.03 27.28
N VAL A 141 -26.52 9.49 26.63
CA VAL A 141 -25.35 8.88 27.32
C VAL A 141 -24.68 9.87 28.28
N LEU A 142 -24.63 11.15 27.93
CA LEU A 142 -24.03 12.18 28.77
C LEU A 142 -24.78 12.35 30.11
N ASP A 143 -26.11 12.34 30.08
CA ASP A 143 -26.93 12.48 31.29
C ASP A 143 -26.76 11.28 32.22
N GLN A 144 -26.65 10.06 31.66
CA GLN A 144 -26.33 8.85 32.43
C GLN A 144 -24.97 8.95 33.11
N LEU A 145 -23.97 9.53 32.45
CA LEU A 145 -22.65 9.77 33.02
C LEU A 145 -22.66 10.85 34.11
N VAL A 146 -23.50 11.89 33.98
CA VAL A 146 -23.69 12.90 35.04
C VAL A 146 -24.33 12.26 36.28
N GLU A 147 -25.39 11.48 36.12
CA GLU A 147 -26.03 10.77 37.25
C GLU A 147 -25.07 9.78 37.91
N ARG A 148 -24.28 9.08 37.09
CA ARG A 148 -23.25 8.18 37.59
C ARG A 148 -22.18 8.93 38.38
N LEU A 149 -21.66 10.04 37.86
CA LEU A 149 -20.68 10.87 38.57
C LEU A 149 -21.25 11.42 39.89
N ARG A 150 -22.52 11.83 39.90
CA ARG A 150 -23.21 12.30 41.12
C ARG A 150 -23.33 11.21 42.19
N SER A 151 -23.66 9.98 41.78
CA SER A 151 -23.82 8.85 42.71
C SER A 151 -22.49 8.25 43.18
N GLU A 152 -21.50 8.14 42.30
CA GLU A 152 -20.24 7.44 42.57
C GLU A 152 -19.11 8.38 43.04
N ARG A 153 -19.25 9.70 42.84
CA ARG A 153 -18.26 10.78 43.05
C ARG A 153 -16.95 10.65 42.25
N LEU A 154 -16.64 9.47 41.72
CA LEU A 154 -15.48 9.16 40.90
C LEU A 154 -15.90 8.47 39.62
N LEU A 155 -15.47 9.00 38.48
CA LEU A 155 -15.72 8.43 37.15
C LEU A 155 -14.41 8.20 36.39
N VAL A 156 -14.21 6.98 35.89
CA VAL A 156 -13.11 6.66 34.97
C VAL A 156 -13.63 6.64 33.54
N LEU A 157 -13.17 7.59 32.72
CA LEU A 157 -13.56 7.79 31.33
C LEU A 157 -12.47 7.29 30.39
N ALA A 158 -12.74 6.19 29.70
CA ALA A 158 -11.82 5.58 28.73
C ALA A 158 -12.26 5.87 27.31
N GLY A 159 -11.34 6.32 26.46
CA GLY A 159 -11.62 6.58 25.06
C GLY A 159 -10.35 6.79 24.24
N PRO A 160 -10.46 6.79 22.89
CA PRO A 160 -9.32 7.06 22.01
C PRO A 160 -8.70 8.44 22.28
N ARG A 161 -7.41 8.60 21.95
CA ARG A 161 -6.77 9.93 21.94
C ARG A 161 -7.54 10.88 21.00
N HIS A 162 -7.57 12.16 21.35
CA HIS A 162 -8.28 13.21 20.59
C HIS A 162 -9.79 13.00 20.37
N SER A 163 -10.45 12.11 21.11
CA SER A 163 -11.91 11.86 21.01
C SER A 163 -12.82 12.92 21.66
N GLY A 164 -12.26 14.04 22.13
CA GLY A 164 -13.01 15.04 22.91
C GLY A 164 -13.29 14.63 24.36
N ARG A 165 -12.73 13.51 24.84
CA ARG A 165 -12.89 13.00 26.22
C ARG A 165 -12.55 14.01 27.33
N ARG A 166 -11.57 14.89 27.09
CA ARG A 166 -11.22 15.98 28.02
C ARG A 166 -12.35 17.00 28.08
N SER A 167 -12.85 17.42 26.93
CA SER A 167 -14.01 18.31 26.84
C SER A 167 -15.24 17.69 27.51
N ALA A 168 -15.49 16.41 27.28
CA ALA A 168 -16.58 15.68 27.92
C ALA A 168 -16.45 15.66 29.44
N ALA A 169 -15.26 15.36 29.98
CA ALA A 169 -15.02 15.38 31.42
C ALA A 169 -15.28 16.75 32.05
N LEU A 170 -14.90 17.83 31.38
CA LEU A 170 -15.16 19.20 31.83
C LEU A 170 -16.65 19.54 31.80
N VAL A 171 -17.35 19.17 30.72
CA VAL A 171 -18.80 19.38 30.61
C VAL A 171 -19.58 18.55 31.64
N LEU A 172 -19.13 17.33 31.95
CA LEU A 172 -19.71 16.53 33.03
C LEU A 172 -19.61 17.22 34.39
N LEU A 173 -18.43 17.77 34.72
CA LEU A 173 -18.22 18.51 35.98
C LEU A 173 -19.02 19.81 36.02
N HIS A 174 -19.10 20.52 34.89
CA HIS A 174 -19.90 21.75 34.76
C HIS A 174 -21.41 21.47 34.94
N ARG A 175 -21.95 20.43 34.27
CA ARG A 175 -23.37 20.01 34.41
C ARG A 175 -23.74 19.53 35.81
N LEU A 176 -22.77 19.02 36.55
CA LEU A 176 -22.98 18.63 37.93
C LEU A 176 -23.17 19.84 38.87
N GLY A 177 -22.84 21.06 38.41
CA GLY A 177 -23.02 22.31 39.14
C GLY A 177 -21.87 22.62 40.11
N VAL A 178 -20.67 22.10 39.83
CA VAL A 178 -19.49 22.37 40.66
C VAL A 178 -18.99 23.79 40.42
N GLU A 179 -18.72 24.56 41.49
CA GLU A 179 -18.28 25.95 41.39
C GLU A 179 -16.87 26.12 40.82
N THR A 180 -15.94 25.22 41.16
CA THR A 180 -14.53 25.29 40.73
C THR A 180 -14.06 23.93 40.21
N VAL A 181 -13.33 23.95 39.08
CA VAL A 181 -12.74 22.73 38.49
C VAL A 181 -11.22 22.85 38.48
N ARG A 182 -10.52 21.86 39.04
CA ARG A 182 -9.05 21.80 39.12
C ARG A 182 -8.51 20.64 38.28
N ALA A 183 -7.57 20.95 37.40
CA ALA A 183 -6.77 19.93 36.71
C ALA A 183 -5.64 19.47 37.62
N LEU A 184 -5.54 18.15 37.84
CA LEU A 184 -4.43 17.50 38.52
C LEU A 184 -3.30 17.21 37.53
N ASP A 185 -2.07 17.21 38.05
CA ASP A 185 -0.88 16.81 37.29
C ASP A 185 -1.01 15.35 36.81
N ARG A 186 -0.62 15.11 35.57
CA ARG A 186 -0.70 13.81 34.90
C ARG A 186 0.27 12.80 35.52
N ASP A 187 1.38 13.30 36.06
CA ASP A 187 2.41 12.51 36.73
C ASP A 187 2.09 12.28 38.21
N THR A 188 0.91 12.68 38.69
CA THR A 188 0.49 12.43 40.08
C THR A 188 0.45 10.93 40.34
N PRO A 189 1.26 10.39 41.27
CA PRO A 189 1.27 8.97 41.55
C PRO A 189 -0.07 8.56 42.20
N PRO A 190 -0.63 7.38 41.86
CA PRO A 190 -1.92 6.92 42.39
C PRO A 190 -2.02 6.91 43.93
N GLY A 191 -0.89 6.72 44.63
CA GLY A 191 -0.83 6.74 46.09
C GLY A 191 -0.98 8.14 46.72
N GLU A 192 -0.73 9.21 45.98
CA GLU A 192 -0.89 10.60 46.45
C GLU A 192 -2.27 11.18 46.09
N LEU A 193 -3.07 10.47 45.28
CA LEU A 193 -4.32 10.97 44.73
C LEU A 193 -5.28 11.44 45.83
N ALA A 194 -5.54 10.61 46.84
CA ALA A 194 -6.47 10.94 47.93
C ALA A 194 -6.04 12.19 48.72
N ALA A 195 -4.73 12.39 48.91
CA ALA A 195 -4.20 13.54 49.65
C ALA A 195 -4.34 14.88 48.89
N ARG A 196 -4.58 14.82 47.56
CA ARG A 196 -4.78 16.02 46.72
C ARG A 196 -6.25 16.42 46.60
N LEU A 197 -7.18 15.61 47.12
CA LEU A 197 -8.62 15.81 47.06
C LEU A 197 -9.13 16.47 48.35
N ASP A 198 -8.68 17.71 48.59
CA ASP A 198 -8.80 18.44 49.87
C ASP A 198 -9.89 19.52 49.91
N ALA A 199 -10.65 19.70 48.82
CA ALA A 199 -11.62 20.78 48.67
C ALA A 199 -12.90 20.34 47.96
N SER A 200 -13.98 21.09 48.18
CA SER A 200 -15.29 20.93 47.51
C SER A 200 -15.22 21.44 46.07
N CYS A 201 -14.49 20.72 45.22
CA CYS A 201 -14.27 21.09 43.83
C CYS A 201 -14.28 19.85 42.91
N GLY A 202 -14.26 20.13 41.61
CA GLY A 202 -14.28 19.14 40.56
C GLY A 202 -12.85 18.88 40.11
N TYR A 203 -12.34 17.68 40.29
CA TYR A 203 -10.99 17.31 39.91
C TYR A 203 -10.98 16.61 38.56
N LEU A 204 -10.00 16.95 37.72
CA LEU A 204 -9.72 16.28 36.45
C LEU A 204 -8.30 15.73 36.45
N LEU A 205 -8.16 14.40 36.37
CA LEU A 205 -6.86 13.75 36.15
C LEU A 205 -6.71 13.35 34.68
N GLY A 206 -5.75 13.98 33.99
CA GLY A 206 -5.61 13.90 32.53
C GLY A 206 -4.66 12.79 32.04
N GLU A 207 -5.21 11.79 31.36
CA GLU A 207 -4.53 10.64 30.74
C GLU A 207 -3.47 9.96 31.63
N LEU A 208 -3.94 9.02 32.45
CA LEU A 208 -3.07 8.05 33.14
C LEU A 208 -2.35 7.17 32.13
N ASP A 209 -1.01 7.20 32.17
CA ASP A 209 -0.16 6.21 31.52
C ASP A 209 0.30 5.17 32.56
N HIS A 210 -0.18 3.95 32.40
CA HIS A 210 0.11 2.83 33.30
C HIS A 210 1.62 2.51 33.41
N GLN A 211 2.44 2.90 32.42
CA GLN A 211 3.88 2.63 32.44
C GLN A 211 4.69 3.63 33.27
N ARG A 212 4.24 4.89 33.38
CA ARG A 212 5.01 5.98 34.03
C ARG A 212 4.60 6.22 35.48
N THR A 213 3.30 6.16 35.79
CA THR A 213 2.77 6.49 37.13
C THR A 213 2.48 5.29 38.03
N GLY A 214 2.67 4.06 37.54
CA GLY A 214 2.26 2.83 38.21
C GLY A 214 0.77 2.52 38.03
N GLU A 215 0.39 1.25 38.23
CA GLU A 215 -0.99 0.79 38.05
C GLU A 215 -1.91 1.37 39.12
N LEU A 216 -3.03 1.97 38.68
CA LEU A 216 -4.07 2.49 39.55
C LEU A 216 -4.89 1.31 40.11
N ARG A 217 -4.72 1.00 41.39
CA ARG A 217 -5.33 -0.15 42.07
C ARG A 217 -6.65 0.22 42.73
N GLU A 218 -7.51 -0.78 42.93
CA GLU A 218 -8.81 -0.64 43.61
C GLU A 218 -8.68 0.09 44.97
N ALA A 219 -7.69 -0.28 45.78
CA ALA A 219 -7.47 0.34 47.09
C ALA A 219 -7.23 1.87 47.02
N GLN A 220 -6.55 2.34 45.97
CA GLN A 220 -6.26 3.77 45.79
C GLN A 220 -7.51 4.53 45.34
N LEU A 221 -8.33 3.89 44.50
CA LEU A 221 -9.63 4.44 44.09
C LEU A 221 -10.63 4.50 45.24
N MET A 222 -10.64 3.50 46.13
CA MET A 222 -11.47 3.52 47.34
C MET A 222 -11.04 4.66 48.27
N ALA A 223 -9.74 4.82 48.52
CA ALA A 223 -9.22 5.95 49.31
C ALA A 223 -9.57 7.31 48.67
N ALA A 224 -9.48 7.44 47.34
CA ALA A 224 -9.89 8.64 46.63
C ALA A 224 -11.40 8.90 46.77
N ARG A 225 -12.25 7.88 46.68
CA ARG A 225 -13.70 8.00 46.90
C ARG A 225 -14.03 8.46 48.32
N GLU A 226 -13.37 7.91 49.34
CA GLU A 226 -13.55 8.33 50.73
C GLU A 226 -13.22 9.81 50.91
N ALA A 227 -12.09 10.27 50.37
CA ALA A 227 -11.71 11.69 50.41
C ALA A 227 -12.72 12.60 49.67
N LEU A 228 -13.23 12.17 48.51
CA LEU A 228 -14.28 12.89 47.78
C LEU A 228 -15.61 12.93 48.53
N VAL A 229 -15.92 11.89 49.31
CA VAL A 229 -17.09 11.87 50.20
C VAL A 229 -16.93 12.89 51.32
N GLU A 230 -15.76 12.92 51.96
CA GLU A 230 -15.44 13.82 53.06
C GLU A 230 -15.48 15.30 52.66
N HIS A 231 -14.93 15.64 51.50
CA HIS A 231 -14.79 17.02 51.04
C HIS A 231 -15.87 17.50 50.07
N ASP A 232 -16.88 16.68 49.78
CA ASP A 232 -17.93 16.97 48.78
C ASP A 232 -17.39 17.29 47.37
N GLY A 233 -16.29 16.62 47.00
CA GLY A 233 -15.64 16.74 45.70
C GLY A 233 -16.10 15.69 44.68
N HIS A 234 -15.80 15.94 43.41
CA HIS A 234 -16.03 14.98 42.32
C HIS A 234 -14.77 14.82 41.48
N LEU A 235 -14.42 13.60 41.05
CA LEU A 235 -13.21 13.34 40.26
C LEU A 235 -13.56 12.62 38.95
N VAL A 236 -13.06 13.17 37.83
CA VAL A 236 -13.04 12.48 36.54
C VAL A 236 -11.62 12.11 36.17
N VAL A 237 -11.40 10.83 35.91
CA VAL A 237 -10.11 10.25 35.53
C VAL A 237 -10.17 9.84 34.07
N ILE A 238 -9.28 10.37 33.25
CA ILE A 238 -9.22 10.07 31.82
C ILE A 238 -8.15 9.00 31.55
N THR A 239 -8.47 7.95 30.79
CA THR A 239 -7.54 6.81 30.51
C THR A 239 -7.54 6.41 29.05
N GLY A 240 -6.48 5.77 28.55
CA GLY A 240 -6.45 5.24 27.17
C GLY A 240 -7.62 4.30 26.82
N PRO A 241 -7.79 3.92 25.55
CA PRO A 241 -8.96 3.17 25.06
C PRO A 241 -9.09 1.75 25.64
N GLU A 242 -8.00 1.14 26.08
CA GLU A 242 -7.96 -0.21 26.67
C GLU A 242 -7.18 -0.14 28.00
N PRO A 243 -7.74 0.51 29.04
CA PRO A 243 -7.05 0.65 30.31
C PRO A 243 -7.02 -0.72 31.01
N ARG A 244 -5.87 -1.07 31.57
CA ARG A 244 -5.72 -2.28 32.39
C ARG A 244 -5.99 -1.90 33.84
N LEU A 245 -7.27 -1.90 34.23
CA LEU A 245 -7.72 -1.61 35.58
C LEU A 245 -8.49 -2.81 36.13
N GLU A 246 -8.07 -3.35 37.27
CA GLU A 246 -8.76 -4.45 37.93
C GLU A 246 -9.90 -3.93 38.82
N HIS A 247 -11.08 -4.55 38.70
CA HIS A 247 -12.27 -4.28 39.55
C HIS A 247 -12.80 -2.83 39.51
N VAL A 248 -12.53 -2.09 38.42
CA VAL A 248 -13.03 -0.72 38.21
C VAL A 248 -14.06 -0.67 37.09
N THR A 249 -15.21 -0.07 37.35
CA THR A 249 -16.23 0.17 36.31
C THR A 249 -15.81 1.33 35.42
N ILE A 250 -15.36 1.01 34.19
CA ILE A 250 -14.89 1.99 33.20
C ILE A 250 -16.07 2.48 32.36
N ALA A 251 -16.27 3.80 32.29
CA ALA A 251 -17.16 4.42 31.32
C ALA A 251 -16.44 4.56 29.97
N ARG A 252 -16.99 3.95 28.91
CA ARG A 252 -16.45 4.09 27.55
C ARG A 252 -16.98 5.36 26.91
N TRP A 253 -16.07 6.21 26.44
CA TRP A 253 -16.34 7.42 25.68
C TRP A 253 -16.11 7.18 24.19
N TYR A 254 -17.09 7.58 23.40
CA TYR A 254 -17.00 7.59 21.95
C TYR A 254 -17.05 9.06 21.47
N PRO A 255 -16.30 9.42 20.42
CA PRO A 255 -16.39 10.76 19.87
C PRO A 255 -17.80 11.01 19.30
N PRO A 256 -18.42 12.17 19.56
CA PRO A 256 -19.66 12.56 18.89
C PRO A 256 -19.47 12.58 17.36
N PRO A 257 -20.53 12.33 16.56
CA PRO A 257 -20.42 12.43 15.11
C PRO A 257 -19.99 13.84 14.69
N ALA A 258 -18.96 13.94 13.83
CA ALA A 258 -18.35 15.21 13.42
C ALA A 258 -19.35 16.26 12.90
N ARG A 259 -20.41 15.81 12.21
CA ARG A 259 -21.51 16.68 11.75
C ARG A 259 -22.23 17.41 12.89
N HIS A 260 -22.47 16.74 14.02
CA HIS A 260 -23.13 17.35 15.18
C HIS A 260 -22.21 18.30 15.92
N VAL A 261 -20.93 17.95 16.05
CA VAL A 261 -19.90 18.85 16.58
C VAL A 261 -19.82 20.12 15.74
N LEU A 262 -19.72 19.99 14.41
CA LEU A 262 -19.67 21.14 13.49
C LEU A 262 -20.90 22.02 13.65
N HIS A 263 -22.09 21.42 13.70
CA HIS A 263 -23.34 22.14 13.86
C HIS A 263 -23.39 22.91 15.20
N ALA A 264 -22.97 22.29 16.31
CA ALA A 264 -22.93 22.93 17.62
C ALA A 264 -22.00 24.16 17.62
N HIS A 265 -20.78 24.03 17.06
CA HIS A 265 -19.87 25.16 16.92
C HIS A 265 -20.41 26.25 15.99
N LEU A 266 -21.01 25.90 14.84
CA LEU A 266 -21.55 26.90 13.91
C LEU A 266 -22.74 27.67 14.49
N ARG A 267 -23.61 27.03 15.29
CA ARG A 267 -24.70 27.74 15.98
C ARG A 267 -24.20 28.75 17.01
N HIS A 268 -23.05 28.47 17.63
CA HIS A 268 -22.42 29.37 18.58
C HIS A 268 -21.73 30.55 17.87
N LEU A 269 -21.10 30.29 16.71
CA LEU A 269 -20.29 31.27 15.97
C LEU A 269 -21.08 32.08 14.94
N THR A 270 -22.26 31.61 14.51
CA THR A 270 -23.06 32.20 13.42
C THR A 270 -24.57 32.08 13.69
N ASP A 271 -25.42 32.63 12.81
CA ASP A 271 -26.87 32.44 12.89
C ASP A 271 -27.34 31.09 12.32
N GLU A 272 -28.50 30.61 12.78
CA GLU A 272 -29.06 29.30 12.39
C GLU A 272 -29.22 29.14 10.86
N THR A 273 -29.51 30.24 10.15
CA THR A 273 -29.69 30.18 8.69
C THR A 273 -28.36 30.03 7.96
N ALA A 274 -27.30 30.70 8.41
CA ALA A 274 -25.95 30.51 7.88
C ALA A 274 -25.39 29.13 8.22
N ALA A 275 -25.57 28.67 9.47
CA ALA A 275 -25.16 27.33 9.89
C ALA A 275 -25.83 26.25 9.02
N GLY A 276 -27.14 26.37 8.76
CA GLY A 276 -27.88 25.45 7.90
C GLY A 276 -27.39 25.41 6.45
N ARG A 277 -26.92 26.54 5.90
CA ARG A 277 -26.31 26.60 4.55
C ARG A 277 -24.92 25.96 4.52
N LEU A 278 -24.05 26.31 5.47
CA LEU A 278 -22.69 25.78 5.56
C LEU A 278 -22.66 24.25 5.70
N VAL A 279 -23.56 23.70 6.49
CA VAL A 279 -23.67 22.24 6.71
C VAL A 279 -24.05 21.45 5.44
N ARG A 280 -24.50 22.14 4.38
CA ARG A 280 -24.79 21.57 3.05
C ARG A 280 -23.76 21.97 2.00
N HIS A 281 -22.69 22.66 2.38
CA HIS A 281 -21.67 23.10 1.45
C HIS A 281 -20.80 21.92 0.99
N PRO A 282 -20.44 21.80 -0.30
CA PRO A 282 -19.62 20.69 -0.80
C PRO A 282 -18.28 20.53 -0.09
N ALA A 283 -17.59 21.64 0.21
CA ALA A 283 -16.33 21.60 0.97
C ALA A 283 -16.49 21.04 2.40
N VAL A 284 -17.64 21.31 3.05
CA VAL A 284 -17.95 20.77 4.38
C VAL A 284 -18.27 19.28 4.29
N GLU A 285 -19.02 18.86 3.28
CA GLU A 285 -19.30 17.45 3.04
C GLU A 285 -18.02 16.65 2.77
N ALA A 286 -17.13 17.19 1.94
CA ALA A 286 -15.81 16.61 1.67
C ALA A 286 -14.97 16.52 2.95
N PHE A 287 -14.90 17.58 3.77
CA PHE A 287 -14.18 17.57 5.04
C PHE A 287 -14.73 16.51 6.02
N LEU A 288 -16.05 16.42 6.16
CA LEU A 288 -16.69 15.45 7.05
C LEU A 288 -16.54 14.00 6.58
N HIS A 289 -16.40 13.76 5.28
CA HIS A 289 -16.16 12.42 4.71
C HIS A 289 -14.87 11.78 5.23
N HIS A 290 -13.87 12.60 5.59
CA HIS A 290 -12.56 12.15 6.08
C HIS A 290 -12.51 11.88 7.60
N ALA A 291 -13.67 11.73 8.25
CA ALA A 291 -13.80 11.44 9.69
C ALA A 291 -12.92 12.34 10.59
N PRO A 292 -13.07 13.68 10.51
CA PRO A 292 -12.23 14.62 11.26
C PRO A 292 -12.43 14.48 12.77
N GLN A 293 -11.36 14.74 13.52
CA GLN A 293 -11.38 14.77 14.98
C GLN A 293 -12.17 15.99 15.49
N PRO A 294 -12.76 15.94 16.69
CA PRO A 294 -13.47 17.08 17.27
C PRO A 294 -12.69 18.40 17.26
N ARG A 295 -11.37 18.36 17.52
CA ARG A 295 -10.51 19.57 17.46
C ARG A 295 -10.36 20.14 16.04
N GLU A 296 -10.31 19.27 15.03
CA GLU A 296 -10.22 19.66 13.62
C GLU A 296 -11.56 20.27 13.18
N VAL A 297 -12.67 19.71 13.67
CA VAL A 297 -14.01 20.22 13.42
C VAL A 297 -14.20 21.60 14.05
N ALA A 298 -13.75 21.81 15.29
CA ALA A 298 -13.82 23.11 15.95
C ALA A 298 -13.05 24.19 15.17
N ALA A 299 -11.81 23.91 14.78
CA ALA A 299 -10.99 24.82 13.98
C ALA A 299 -11.59 25.08 12.58
N PHE A 300 -12.17 24.05 11.95
CA PHE A 300 -12.87 24.22 10.68
C PHE A 300 -14.14 25.06 10.82
N ALA A 301 -14.88 24.92 11.93
CA ALA A 301 -16.07 25.72 12.20
C ALA A 301 -15.75 27.22 12.30
N GLU A 302 -14.63 27.57 12.93
CA GLU A 302 -14.13 28.95 12.98
C GLU A 302 -13.81 29.51 11.60
N LEU A 303 -13.12 28.72 10.77
CA LEU A 303 -12.81 29.09 9.39
C LEU A 303 -14.09 29.27 8.56
N ALA A 304 -15.03 28.34 8.68
CA ALA A 304 -16.33 28.41 8.00
C ALA A 304 -17.15 29.65 8.44
N ALA A 305 -17.08 30.02 9.73
CA ALA A 305 -17.70 31.23 10.24
C ALA A 305 -17.04 32.52 9.69
N ARG A 306 -15.71 32.54 9.50
CA ARG A 306 -15.00 33.64 8.81
C ARG A 306 -15.35 33.73 7.33
N HIS A 307 -15.50 32.59 6.66
CA HIS A 307 -15.92 32.52 5.27
C HIS A 307 -17.32 33.13 5.06
N VAL A 308 -18.29 32.83 5.93
CA VAL A 308 -19.64 33.44 5.88
C VAL A 308 -19.59 34.96 6.09
N ARG A 309 -18.63 35.46 6.88
CA ARG A 309 -18.40 36.91 7.07
C ARG A 309 -17.69 37.57 5.89
N GLY A 310 -17.23 36.79 4.89
CA GLY A 310 -16.49 37.30 3.73
C GLY A 310 -15.02 37.60 4.02
N GLU A 311 -14.48 37.10 5.13
CA GLU A 311 -13.07 37.31 5.52
C GLU A 311 -12.13 36.31 4.81
N GLU A 312 -12.65 35.17 4.36
CA GLU A 312 -11.90 34.07 3.76
C GLU A 312 -12.59 33.56 2.49
N GLY A 313 -11.81 33.16 1.48
CA GLY A 313 -12.31 32.60 0.24
C GLY A 313 -12.81 31.16 0.38
N GLU A 314 -13.51 30.65 -0.65
CA GLU A 314 -13.95 29.24 -0.70
C GLU A 314 -12.76 28.27 -0.77
N GLU A 315 -11.68 28.68 -1.42
CA GLU A 315 -10.42 27.92 -1.54
C GLU A 315 -9.81 27.59 -0.18
N ALA A 316 -9.89 28.51 0.78
CA ALA A 316 -9.40 28.31 2.14
C ALA A 316 -10.07 27.11 2.85
N LEU A 317 -11.35 26.84 2.56
CA LEU A 317 -12.06 25.67 3.12
C LEU A 317 -11.50 24.35 2.58
N ALA A 318 -11.15 24.31 1.29
CA ALA A 318 -10.54 23.12 0.68
C ALA A 318 -9.11 22.91 1.18
N ASP A 319 -8.33 23.99 1.31
CA ASP A 319 -6.95 23.93 1.79
C ASP A 319 -6.84 23.53 3.25
N PHE A 320 -7.80 23.92 4.09
CA PHE A 320 -7.84 23.49 5.49
C PHE A 320 -7.86 21.96 5.63
N SER A 321 -8.64 21.27 4.78
CA SER A 321 -8.70 19.80 4.81
C SER A 321 -7.34 19.17 4.50
N ARG A 322 -6.61 19.72 3.51
CA ARG A 322 -5.27 19.27 3.14
C ARG A 322 -4.25 19.55 4.25
N ALA A 323 -4.23 20.78 4.77
CA ALA A 323 -3.32 21.18 5.85
C ALA A 323 -3.57 20.37 7.15
N THR A 324 -4.80 19.92 7.37
CA THR A 324 -5.12 19.07 8.53
C THR A 324 -4.44 17.70 8.47
N VAL A 325 -4.38 17.07 7.29
CA VAL A 325 -3.69 15.78 7.11
C VAL A 325 -2.18 15.94 7.28
N GLU A 326 -1.61 17.02 6.73
CA GLU A 326 -0.18 17.35 6.89
C GLU A 326 0.18 17.55 8.36
N ARG A 327 -0.59 18.38 9.07
CA ARG A 327 -0.40 18.60 10.51
C ARG A 327 -0.55 17.33 11.32
N GLN A 328 -1.52 16.47 11.00
CA GLN A 328 -1.68 15.18 11.68
C GLN A 328 -0.43 14.28 11.52
N VAL A 329 0.10 14.19 10.30
CA VAL A 329 1.31 13.39 10.03
C VAL A 329 2.52 13.97 10.76
N GLN A 330 2.67 15.29 10.75
CA GLN A 330 3.73 15.96 11.50
C GLN A 330 3.60 15.71 13.00
N GLU A 331 2.40 15.83 13.57
CA GLU A 331 2.14 15.52 14.97
C GLU A 331 2.54 14.08 15.34
N TRP A 332 2.32 13.09 14.46
CA TRP A 332 2.77 11.71 14.71
C TRP A 332 4.30 11.58 14.79
N PHE A 333 5.06 12.28 13.96
CA PHE A 333 6.51 12.18 13.99
C PHE A 333 7.17 13.06 15.05
N ASP A 334 6.58 14.23 15.35
CA ASP A 334 7.09 15.18 16.34
C ASP A 334 6.73 14.78 17.78
N ASP A 335 5.74 13.90 17.99
CA ASP A 335 5.38 13.40 19.32
C ASP A 335 6.52 12.56 19.94
N PRO A 336 7.17 13.03 21.02
CA PRO A 336 8.24 12.28 21.69
C PRO A 336 7.70 11.09 22.50
N GLU A 337 6.40 11.09 22.82
CA GLU A 337 5.76 10.00 23.57
C GLU A 337 5.41 8.81 22.64
N LEU A 338 5.40 9.03 21.33
CA LEU A 338 5.15 7.97 20.37
C LEU A 338 6.41 7.14 20.12
N HIS A 339 6.35 5.86 20.49
CA HIS A 339 7.47 4.94 20.37
C HIS A 339 7.89 4.75 18.90
N LEU A 340 9.20 4.56 18.64
CA LEU A 340 9.74 4.36 17.29
C LEU A 340 9.04 3.23 16.52
N ARG A 341 8.70 2.14 17.21
CA ARG A 341 7.92 1.02 16.65
C ARG A 341 6.57 1.45 16.09
N ASP A 342 5.88 2.35 16.77
CA ASP A 342 4.58 2.84 16.33
C ASP A 342 4.74 3.77 15.11
N LYS A 343 5.79 4.60 15.09
CA LYS A 343 6.18 5.39 13.91
C LYS A 343 6.51 4.50 12.71
N ALA A 344 7.24 3.41 12.93
CA ALA A 344 7.54 2.41 11.90
C ALA A 344 6.27 1.72 11.38
N PHE A 345 5.31 1.41 12.27
CA PHE A 345 4.01 0.88 11.85
C PHE A 345 3.22 1.87 10.99
N LEU A 346 3.22 3.16 11.33
CA LEU A 346 2.57 4.19 10.51
C LEU A 346 3.17 4.27 9.09
N VAL A 347 4.51 4.21 8.98
CA VAL A 347 5.21 4.17 7.69
C VAL A 347 4.87 2.89 6.92
N ALA A 348 4.85 1.73 7.59
CA ALA A 348 4.47 0.48 6.96
C ALA A 348 3.02 0.51 6.46
N LEU A 349 2.08 1.03 7.26
CA LEU A 349 0.70 1.19 6.84
C LEU A 349 0.56 2.15 5.65
N ALA A 350 1.42 3.17 5.53
CA ALA A 350 1.44 4.05 4.36
C ALA A 350 1.89 3.33 3.07
N VAL A 351 2.85 2.40 3.17
CA VAL A 351 3.25 1.56 2.02
C VAL A 351 2.19 0.51 1.68
N PHE A 352 1.59 -0.09 2.71
CA PHE A 352 0.64 -1.20 2.61
C PHE A 352 -0.82 -0.78 2.81
N ASP A 353 -1.17 0.46 2.48
CA ASP A 353 -2.54 0.96 2.62
C ASP A 353 -3.52 0.11 1.78
N GLU A 354 -4.66 -0.26 2.35
CA GLU A 354 -5.65 -1.18 1.74
C GLU A 354 -5.17 -2.65 1.60
N ALA A 355 -4.07 -3.03 2.24
CA ALA A 355 -3.52 -4.40 2.20
C ALA A 355 -3.72 -5.15 3.53
N PRO A 356 -3.37 -6.45 3.60
CA PRO A 356 -3.49 -7.25 4.81
C PRO A 356 -2.77 -6.66 6.03
N TYR A 357 -3.48 -6.57 7.15
CA TYR A 357 -2.96 -6.01 8.39
C TYR A 357 -1.77 -6.82 8.94
N ALA A 358 -1.85 -8.16 8.87
CA ALA A 358 -0.81 -9.04 9.39
C ALA A 358 0.54 -8.79 8.68
N LEU A 359 0.49 -8.67 7.35
CA LEU A 359 1.65 -8.34 6.52
C LEU A 359 2.20 -6.94 6.86
N THR A 360 1.32 -5.96 7.01
CA THR A 360 1.69 -4.58 7.39
C THR A 360 2.40 -4.54 8.74
N ALA A 361 1.91 -5.30 9.72
CA ALA A 361 2.51 -5.36 11.06
C ALA A 361 3.87 -6.08 11.05
N GLU A 362 3.99 -7.18 10.31
CA GLU A 362 5.25 -7.93 10.12
C GLU A 362 6.33 -7.03 9.51
N LEU A 363 6.02 -6.40 8.36
CA LEU A 363 6.98 -5.57 7.64
C LEU A 363 7.24 -4.23 8.35
N GLY A 364 6.32 -3.77 9.19
CA GLY A 364 6.54 -2.64 10.09
C GLY A 364 7.50 -2.96 11.24
N ASP A 365 7.44 -4.17 11.80
CA ASP A 365 8.41 -4.61 12.82
C ASP A 365 9.82 -4.77 12.21
N LEU A 366 9.92 -5.16 10.93
CA LEU A 366 11.17 -5.14 10.17
C LEU A 366 11.73 -3.72 9.98
N LEU A 367 10.88 -2.77 9.57
CA LEU A 367 11.28 -1.36 9.46
C LEU A 367 11.73 -0.80 10.82
N TYR A 368 11.03 -1.12 11.90
CA TYR A 368 11.43 -0.73 13.26
C TYR A 368 12.85 -1.21 13.57
N ALA A 369 13.20 -2.47 13.26
CA ALA A 369 14.54 -2.98 13.50
C ALA A 369 15.62 -2.21 12.72
N LEU A 370 15.33 -1.78 11.50
CA LEU A 370 16.23 -0.97 10.67
C LEU A 370 16.36 0.47 11.18
N LEU A 371 15.26 1.08 11.62
CA LEU A 371 15.27 2.41 12.21
C LEU A 371 15.98 2.42 13.56
N GLN A 372 15.74 1.42 14.43
CA GLN A 372 16.44 1.29 15.71
C GLN A 372 17.95 1.20 15.51
N ARG A 373 18.41 0.39 14.55
CA ARG A 373 19.85 0.32 14.21
C ARG A 373 20.43 1.65 13.73
N THR A 374 19.59 2.52 13.16
CA THR A 374 19.99 3.85 12.69
C THR A 374 20.02 4.86 13.85
N GLU A 375 19.07 4.76 14.78
CA GLU A 375 18.95 5.63 15.96
C GLU A 375 19.98 5.30 17.04
N ASP A 376 20.05 4.03 17.47
CA ASP A 376 21.05 3.53 18.41
C ASP A 376 21.49 2.09 18.03
N PRO A 377 22.67 1.94 17.37
CA PRO A 377 23.21 0.64 17.00
C PRO A 377 23.58 -0.27 18.19
N LEU A 378 23.77 0.29 19.40
CA LEU A 378 24.17 -0.47 20.59
C LEU A 378 22.97 -1.13 21.27
N GLU A 379 21.76 -0.58 21.07
CA GLU A 379 20.54 -1.13 21.62
C GLU A 379 19.87 -2.10 20.62
N PRO A 380 19.72 -3.39 20.96
CA PRO A 380 19.08 -4.34 20.07
C PRO A 380 17.57 -4.04 19.96
N PRO A 381 16.96 -4.10 18.77
CA PRO A 381 15.54 -3.88 18.61
C PRO A 381 14.74 -4.94 19.37
N ARG A 382 13.78 -4.50 20.19
CA ARG A 382 12.92 -5.38 20.98
C ARG A 382 11.49 -5.34 20.46
N VAL A 383 11.07 -6.43 19.84
CA VAL A 383 9.69 -6.64 19.39
C VAL A 383 8.99 -7.59 20.36
N PRO A 384 8.05 -7.12 21.19
CA PRO A 384 7.28 -8.00 22.07
C PRO A 384 6.46 -9.02 21.26
N VAL A 385 6.62 -10.32 21.57
CA VAL A 385 5.88 -11.42 20.93
C VAL A 385 4.37 -11.30 21.16
N PHE A 386 3.97 -10.99 22.40
CA PHE A 386 2.61 -10.62 22.76
C PHE A 386 2.62 -9.17 23.20
N GLY A 387 2.05 -8.28 22.39
CA GLY A 387 2.19 -6.84 22.55
C GLY A 387 0.90 -6.06 22.31
N THR A 388 1.04 -4.90 21.66
CA THR A 388 -0.07 -4.00 21.32
C THR A 388 -1.16 -4.69 20.53
N SER A 389 -2.42 -4.53 20.96
CA SER A 389 -3.59 -5.08 20.26
C SER A 389 -3.75 -4.45 18.89
N VAL A 390 -4.32 -5.19 17.93
CA VAL A 390 -4.67 -4.68 16.59
C VAL A 390 -5.50 -3.40 16.71
N GLY A 391 -6.50 -3.41 17.59
CA GLY A 391 -7.35 -2.26 17.85
C GLY A 391 -6.57 -1.02 18.32
N SER A 392 -5.52 -1.19 19.12
CA SER A 392 -4.69 -0.07 19.57
C SER A 392 -3.90 0.57 18.42
N ARG A 393 -3.27 -0.23 17.56
CA ARG A 393 -2.51 0.29 16.40
C ARG A 393 -3.40 0.94 15.36
N VAL A 394 -4.53 0.30 15.05
CA VAL A 394 -5.51 0.81 14.09
C VAL A 394 -6.09 2.15 14.57
N LYS A 395 -6.41 2.28 15.86
CA LYS A 395 -6.87 3.55 16.45
C LYS A 395 -5.79 4.62 16.42
N LEU A 396 -4.55 4.28 16.76
CA LEU A 396 -3.41 5.20 16.72
C LEU A 396 -3.24 5.77 15.30
N ALA A 397 -3.29 4.90 14.30
CA ALA A 397 -3.10 5.26 12.90
C ALA A 397 -4.31 5.95 12.24
N ARG A 398 -5.42 6.18 12.97
CA ARG A 398 -6.71 6.60 12.39
C ARG A 398 -7.05 5.75 11.16
N ALA A 399 -6.97 4.44 11.34
CA ALA A 399 -7.21 3.46 10.30
C ALA A 399 -8.53 2.74 10.57
N ARG A 400 -9.10 2.17 9.51
CA ARG A 400 -10.21 1.22 9.55
C ARG A 400 -9.72 -0.16 9.15
N THR A 401 -10.34 -1.19 9.73
CA THR A 401 -10.14 -2.57 9.30
C THR A 401 -11.37 -3.10 8.60
N TYR A 402 -11.17 -3.98 7.62
CA TYR A 402 -12.23 -4.63 6.86
C TYR A 402 -11.76 -5.98 6.33
N THR A 403 -12.68 -6.91 6.10
CA THR A 403 -12.35 -8.19 5.46
C THR A 403 -12.42 -8.04 3.94
N ALA A 404 -11.41 -8.53 3.23
CA ALA A 404 -11.35 -8.55 1.78
C ALA A 404 -10.81 -9.90 1.28
N GLU A 405 -11.27 -10.33 0.11
CA GLU A 405 -10.73 -11.50 -0.59
C GLU A 405 -9.41 -11.12 -1.25
N GLU A 406 -8.30 -11.66 -0.74
CA GLU A 406 -6.98 -11.45 -1.31
C GLU A 406 -6.65 -12.57 -2.30
N PRO A 407 -6.31 -12.24 -3.55
CA PRO A 407 -5.91 -13.24 -4.52
C PRO A 407 -4.55 -13.84 -4.14
N THR A 408 -4.53 -15.15 -3.89
CA THR A 408 -3.30 -15.89 -3.60
C THR A 408 -3.07 -16.96 -4.68
N GLU A 409 -1.90 -17.61 -4.64
CA GLU A 409 -1.59 -18.75 -5.51
C GLU A 409 -2.55 -19.94 -5.31
N TRP A 410 -3.27 -19.99 -4.18
CA TRP A 410 -4.28 -21.02 -3.88
C TRP A 410 -5.71 -20.56 -4.13
N GLY A 411 -5.90 -19.38 -4.75
CA GLY A 411 -7.20 -18.75 -4.96
C GLY A 411 -7.45 -17.57 -4.00
N PRO A 412 -8.65 -16.96 -4.06
CA PRO A 412 -9.03 -15.87 -3.16
C PRO A 412 -9.13 -16.37 -1.71
N VAL A 413 -8.52 -15.65 -0.78
CA VAL A 413 -8.55 -15.95 0.66
C VAL A 413 -9.02 -14.72 1.43
N PRO A 414 -10.02 -14.82 2.32
CA PRO A 414 -10.46 -13.69 3.13
C PRO A 414 -9.37 -13.30 4.13
N GLN A 415 -8.90 -12.06 4.05
CA GLN A 415 -7.92 -11.49 4.97
C GLN A 415 -8.46 -10.22 5.64
N LEU A 416 -7.93 -9.91 6.83
CA LEU A 416 -8.21 -8.66 7.52
C LEU A 416 -7.27 -7.58 6.99
N ASN A 417 -7.81 -6.63 6.23
CA ASN A 417 -7.07 -5.51 5.68
C ASN A 417 -7.17 -4.29 6.59
N ALA A 418 -6.19 -3.39 6.47
CA ALA A 418 -6.19 -2.10 7.12
C ALA A 418 -5.98 -0.98 6.09
N ALA A 419 -6.68 0.13 6.27
CA ALA A 419 -6.49 1.33 5.46
C ALA A 419 -6.66 2.58 6.32
N PHE A 420 -5.97 3.66 5.99
CA PHE A 420 -6.24 4.95 6.62
C PHE A 420 -7.70 5.37 6.39
N GLU A 421 -8.28 6.06 7.37
CA GLU A 421 -9.59 6.71 7.21
C GLU A 421 -9.51 7.79 6.14
N ASP A 422 -8.44 8.60 6.16
CA ASP A 422 -8.10 9.51 5.08
C ASP A 422 -7.01 8.91 4.19
N ARG A 423 -7.37 8.51 2.96
CA ARG A 423 -6.46 7.92 1.98
C ARG A 423 -5.26 8.82 1.63
N ARG A 424 -5.37 10.13 1.83
CA ARG A 424 -4.28 11.08 1.58
C ARG A 424 -3.14 10.94 2.61
N ALA A 425 -3.44 10.40 3.79
CA ALA A 425 -2.47 10.23 4.87
C ALA A 425 -1.28 9.39 4.44
N ALA A 426 -1.49 8.31 3.68
CA ALA A 426 -0.41 7.45 3.19
C ALA A 426 0.62 8.25 2.37
N LEU A 427 0.15 9.03 1.39
CA LEU A 427 1.01 9.81 0.50
C LEU A 427 1.71 10.96 1.23
N VAL A 428 1.00 11.65 2.13
CA VAL A 428 1.60 12.72 2.96
C VAL A 428 2.67 12.14 3.89
N LEU A 429 2.42 10.99 4.51
CA LEU A 429 3.35 10.33 5.42
C LEU A 429 4.63 9.87 4.72
N LEU A 430 4.52 9.26 3.54
CA LEU A 430 5.71 8.84 2.76
C LEU A 430 6.56 10.03 2.31
N ARG A 431 5.93 11.17 2.01
CA ARG A 431 6.66 12.41 1.69
C ARG A 431 7.36 12.95 2.93
N GLU A 432 6.66 13.01 4.06
CA GLU A 432 7.17 13.57 5.31
C GLU A 432 8.36 12.77 5.84
N VAL A 433 8.27 11.44 5.90
CA VAL A 433 9.40 10.60 6.35
C VAL A 433 10.63 10.77 5.46
N TRP A 434 10.46 11.04 4.16
CA TRP A 434 11.56 11.22 3.24
C TRP A 434 12.20 12.61 3.30
N THR A 435 11.40 13.68 3.38
CA THR A 435 11.92 15.06 3.34
C THR A 435 12.08 15.69 4.72
N GLY A 436 11.18 15.41 5.65
CA GLY A 436 11.18 15.96 7.02
C GLY A 436 12.15 15.26 7.96
N HIS A 437 12.44 13.97 7.74
CA HIS A 437 13.29 13.16 8.63
C HIS A 437 14.48 12.49 7.91
N PRO A 438 15.51 13.26 7.45
CA PRO A 438 16.66 12.72 6.73
C PRO A 438 17.39 11.57 7.45
N SER A 439 17.42 11.59 8.79
CA SER A 439 18.04 10.53 9.61
C SER A 439 17.35 9.17 9.47
N ALA A 440 16.08 9.13 9.08
CA ALA A 440 15.34 7.87 8.85
C ALA A 440 15.68 7.23 7.49
N ARG A 441 16.27 7.99 6.54
CA ARG A 441 16.51 7.53 5.16
C ARG A 441 17.33 6.24 5.07
N PRO A 442 18.45 6.06 5.79
CA PRO A 442 19.24 4.82 5.68
C PRO A 442 18.40 3.57 6.03
N GLY A 443 17.63 3.64 7.12
CA GLY A 443 16.73 2.55 7.53
C GLY A 443 15.60 2.32 6.52
N LEU A 444 14.98 3.40 6.03
CA LEU A 444 13.92 3.33 5.01
C LEU A 444 14.41 2.74 3.68
N ILE A 445 15.60 3.14 3.21
CA ILE A 445 16.23 2.63 1.98
C ILE A 445 16.57 1.15 2.13
N GLY A 446 17.16 0.76 3.27
CA GLY A 446 17.44 -0.64 3.57
C GLY A 446 16.16 -1.48 3.53
N TRP A 447 15.10 -0.97 4.15
CA TRP A 447 13.80 -1.64 4.18
C TRP A 447 13.18 -1.78 2.79
N LEU A 448 13.12 -0.71 2.00
CA LEU A 448 12.59 -0.77 0.62
C LEU A 448 13.38 -1.72 -0.28
N ARG A 449 14.69 -1.86 -0.06
CA ARG A 449 15.52 -2.84 -0.79
C ARG A 449 15.18 -4.27 -0.40
N GLU A 450 14.92 -4.54 0.88
CA GLU A 450 14.44 -5.85 1.33
C GLU A 450 13.04 -6.16 0.78
N LEU A 451 12.13 -5.18 0.77
CA LEU A 451 10.81 -5.35 0.16
C LEU A 451 10.88 -5.59 -1.35
N ALA A 452 11.83 -4.95 -2.05
CA ALA A 452 12.03 -5.17 -3.47
C ALA A 452 12.50 -6.60 -3.80
N ASP A 453 13.10 -7.31 -2.84
CA ASP A 453 13.54 -8.71 -2.96
C ASP A 453 12.53 -9.72 -2.42
N ASP A 454 11.39 -9.28 -1.87
CA ASP A 454 10.40 -10.19 -1.29
C ASP A 454 9.77 -11.07 -2.38
N GLY A 455 9.54 -12.35 -2.06
CA GLY A 455 8.93 -13.32 -2.99
C GLY A 455 7.49 -12.99 -3.37
N ARG A 456 6.76 -12.24 -2.54
CA ARG A 456 5.35 -11.91 -2.72
C ARG A 456 5.19 -10.73 -3.71
N PRO A 457 4.43 -10.88 -4.82
CA PRO A 457 4.22 -9.80 -5.79
C PRO A 457 3.60 -8.53 -5.18
N LEU A 458 2.66 -8.70 -4.24
CA LEU A 458 2.06 -7.58 -3.50
C LEU A 458 3.13 -6.71 -2.84
N VAL A 459 4.09 -7.32 -2.13
CA VAL A 459 5.14 -6.60 -1.40
C VAL A 459 6.03 -5.81 -2.35
N ARG A 460 6.48 -6.42 -3.45
CA ARG A 460 7.30 -5.75 -4.47
C ARG A 460 6.58 -4.58 -5.14
N THR A 461 5.29 -4.76 -5.46
CA THR A 461 4.47 -3.69 -6.05
C THR A 461 4.27 -2.53 -5.06
N ARG A 462 4.08 -2.81 -3.77
CA ARG A 462 3.99 -1.76 -2.74
C ARG A 462 5.32 -1.03 -2.52
N ALA A 463 6.44 -1.74 -2.56
CA ALA A 463 7.78 -1.13 -2.54
C ALA A 463 7.98 -0.18 -3.74
N ALA A 464 7.57 -0.61 -4.94
CA ALA A 464 7.63 0.23 -6.14
C ALA A 464 6.74 1.47 -6.03
N ALA A 465 5.52 1.32 -5.52
CA ALA A 465 4.59 2.44 -5.31
C ALA A 465 5.13 3.45 -4.28
N ALA A 466 5.71 2.98 -3.17
CA ALA A 466 6.34 3.85 -2.18
C ALA A 466 7.52 4.60 -2.80
N ALA A 467 8.43 3.90 -3.46
CA ALA A 467 9.55 4.53 -4.16
C ALA A 467 9.08 5.50 -5.25
N ALA A 468 7.94 5.26 -5.87
CA ALA A 468 7.38 6.18 -6.86
C ALA A 468 6.94 7.50 -6.22
N VAL A 469 6.35 7.46 -5.01
CA VAL A 469 6.00 8.68 -4.25
C VAL A 469 7.26 9.47 -3.89
N LEU A 470 8.31 8.77 -3.46
CA LEU A 470 9.62 9.39 -3.18
C LEU A 470 10.23 10.01 -4.46
N THR A 471 10.15 9.29 -5.57
CA THR A 471 10.63 9.73 -6.89
C THR A 471 9.89 10.96 -7.39
N ALA A 472 8.58 11.04 -7.20
CA ALA A 472 7.79 12.19 -7.58
C ALA A 472 8.12 13.43 -6.74
N ARG A 473 8.49 13.25 -5.46
CA ARG A 473 8.83 14.34 -4.55
C ARG A 473 10.28 14.82 -4.67
N ASP A 474 11.23 13.90 -4.82
CA ASP A 474 12.67 14.15 -4.80
C ASP A 474 13.37 13.19 -5.80
N LEU A 475 13.13 13.45 -7.08
CA LEU A 475 13.63 12.65 -8.20
C LEU A 475 15.14 12.39 -8.11
N PRO A 476 16.03 13.38 -7.91
CA PRO A 476 17.47 13.13 -7.91
C PRO A 476 17.89 12.14 -6.81
N SER A 477 17.41 12.32 -5.58
CA SER A 477 17.79 11.45 -4.46
C SER A 477 17.20 10.06 -4.60
N ALA A 478 15.92 9.93 -4.97
CA ALA A 478 15.28 8.63 -5.14
C ALA A 478 15.91 7.82 -6.29
N MET A 479 16.27 8.49 -7.39
CA MET A 479 17.00 7.86 -8.49
C MET A 479 18.36 7.33 -8.04
N ALA A 480 19.13 8.15 -7.32
CA ALA A 480 20.48 7.79 -6.89
C ALA A 480 20.51 6.70 -5.79
N LEU A 481 19.50 6.66 -4.92
CA LEU A 481 19.52 5.79 -3.73
C LEU A 481 18.71 4.50 -3.89
N LEU A 482 17.74 4.45 -4.82
CA LEU A 482 16.83 3.32 -5.00
C LEU A 482 16.74 2.88 -6.46
N VAL A 483 16.25 3.75 -7.35
CA VAL A 483 15.82 3.32 -8.69
C VAL A 483 16.98 2.84 -9.54
N HIS A 484 18.13 3.50 -9.49
CA HIS A 484 19.30 3.10 -10.27
C HIS A 484 19.87 1.74 -9.82
N ASP A 485 19.94 1.49 -8.51
CA ASP A 485 20.38 0.21 -7.94
C ASP A 485 19.46 -0.95 -8.36
N TRP A 486 18.15 -0.69 -8.44
CA TRP A 486 17.18 -1.68 -8.90
C TRP A 486 17.25 -1.91 -10.41
N ALA A 487 17.38 -0.84 -11.20
CA ALA A 487 17.44 -0.89 -12.65
C ALA A 487 18.73 -1.55 -13.19
N THR A 488 19.84 -1.40 -12.46
CA THR A 488 21.14 -2.02 -12.81
C THR A 488 21.30 -3.43 -12.24
N SER A 489 20.32 -3.93 -11.48
CA SER A 489 20.45 -5.21 -10.80
C SER A 489 20.47 -6.41 -11.77
N PRO A 490 21.30 -7.43 -11.50
CA PRO A 490 21.24 -8.68 -12.26
C PRO A 490 19.92 -9.44 -12.01
N ARG A 491 19.25 -9.20 -10.88
CA ARG A 491 17.98 -9.86 -10.52
C ARG A 491 16.80 -9.27 -11.31
N PRO A 492 16.06 -10.09 -12.07
CA PRO A 492 14.96 -9.59 -12.90
C PRO A 492 13.82 -8.91 -12.12
N HIS A 493 13.44 -9.43 -10.95
CA HIS A 493 12.35 -8.83 -10.16
C HIS A 493 12.69 -7.42 -9.66
N ARG A 494 13.94 -7.15 -9.28
CA ARG A 494 14.38 -5.79 -8.92
C ARG A 494 14.27 -4.84 -10.11
N ARG A 495 14.60 -5.29 -11.32
CA ARG A 495 14.38 -4.47 -12.53
C ARG A 495 12.90 -4.18 -12.75
N ILE A 496 12.01 -5.16 -12.53
CA ILE A 496 10.55 -4.96 -12.58
C ILE A 496 10.09 -3.94 -11.51
N VAL A 497 10.64 -3.98 -10.29
CA VAL A 497 10.37 -2.96 -9.26
C VAL A 497 10.79 -1.56 -9.74
N ALA A 498 11.95 -1.44 -10.40
CA ALA A 498 12.38 -0.17 -10.99
C ALA A 498 11.44 0.33 -12.10
N VAL A 499 11.02 -0.57 -13.00
CA VAL A 499 10.02 -0.29 -14.04
C VAL A 499 8.72 0.22 -13.43
N ASN A 500 8.16 -0.51 -12.45
CA ASN A 500 6.92 -0.14 -11.78
C ASN A 500 7.05 1.20 -11.06
N THR A 501 8.21 1.45 -10.43
CA THR A 501 8.52 2.72 -9.78
C THR A 501 8.48 3.89 -10.77
N LEU A 502 9.13 3.77 -11.92
CA LEU A 502 9.16 4.81 -12.96
C LEU A 502 7.78 5.03 -13.57
N ALA A 503 7.03 3.96 -13.85
CA ALA A 503 5.68 4.03 -14.40
C ALA A 503 4.71 4.76 -13.45
N LEU A 504 4.70 4.39 -12.16
CA LEU A 504 3.88 5.04 -11.16
C LEU A 504 4.33 6.48 -10.88
N ALA A 505 5.64 6.75 -10.87
CA ALA A 505 6.16 8.11 -10.67
C ALA A 505 5.73 9.04 -11.81
N HIS A 506 5.80 8.56 -13.05
CA HIS A 506 5.30 9.31 -14.21
C HIS A 506 3.79 9.56 -14.11
N ALA A 507 3.00 8.56 -13.71
CA ALA A 507 1.55 8.73 -13.50
C ALA A 507 1.22 9.76 -12.40
N MET A 508 2.09 9.91 -11.40
CA MET A 508 2.03 10.95 -10.37
C MET A 508 2.60 12.30 -10.80
N GLY A 509 3.09 12.44 -12.04
CA GLY A 509 3.59 13.70 -12.59
C GLY A 509 5.08 13.98 -12.35
N ALA A 510 5.88 12.97 -11.97
CA ALA A 510 7.32 13.14 -11.78
C ALA A 510 7.99 13.66 -13.07
N PRO A 511 8.69 14.82 -13.02
CA PRO A 511 9.27 15.40 -14.22
C PRO A 511 10.42 14.54 -14.76
N GLY A 512 10.58 14.52 -16.08
CA GLY A 512 11.79 13.96 -16.70
C GLY A 512 11.90 12.42 -16.74
N VAL A 513 10.95 11.66 -16.18
CA VAL A 513 10.93 10.19 -16.27
C VAL A 513 11.03 9.69 -17.73
N PRO A 514 10.26 10.21 -18.71
CA PRO A 514 10.40 9.78 -20.11
C PRO A 514 11.80 10.03 -20.69
N ARG A 515 12.48 11.09 -20.25
CA ARG A 515 13.85 11.40 -20.71
C ARG A 515 14.87 10.42 -20.13
N ILE A 516 14.69 10.01 -18.87
CA ILE A 516 15.53 9.00 -18.20
C ILE A 516 15.40 7.67 -18.93
N VAL A 517 14.16 7.18 -19.12
CA VAL A 517 13.89 5.93 -19.83
C VAL A 517 14.50 5.96 -21.25
N ARG A 518 14.35 7.08 -21.97
CA ARG A 518 14.98 7.24 -23.28
C ARG A 518 16.50 7.15 -23.24
N SER A 519 17.15 7.76 -22.24
CA SER A 519 18.62 7.71 -22.11
C SER A 519 19.14 6.30 -21.87
N TRP A 520 18.41 5.47 -21.12
CA TRP A 520 18.80 4.09 -20.82
C TRP A 520 18.65 3.11 -21.99
N CYS A 521 17.98 3.51 -23.07
CA CYS A 521 17.93 2.72 -24.30
C CYS A 521 19.16 2.88 -25.20
N GLY A 522 20.13 3.73 -24.83
CA GLY A 522 21.36 3.91 -25.59
C GLY A 522 22.14 2.60 -25.80
N ALA A 523 22.76 2.44 -26.96
CA ALA A 523 23.55 1.24 -27.27
C ALA A 523 24.79 1.08 -26.36
N ASP A 524 25.31 2.20 -25.83
CA ASP A 524 26.46 2.23 -24.92
C ASP A 524 26.09 1.87 -23.46
N GLU A 525 24.80 1.76 -23.15
CA GLU A 525 24.33 1.46 -21.80
C GLU A 525 24.40 -0.04 -21.48
N PRO A 526 24.68 -0.41 -20.21
CA PRO A 526 24.63 -1.79 -19.74
C PRO A 526 23.30 -2.49 -20.03
N PHE A 527 23.37 -3.79 -20.31
CA PHE A 527 22.20 -4.62 -20.59
C PHE A 527 21.05 -4.48 -19.57
N PRO A 528 21.26 -4.52 -18.24
CA PRO A 528 20.19 -4.35 -17.26
C PRO A 528 19.40 -3.03 -17.40
N LEU A 529 20.10 -1.93 -17.71
CA LEU A 529 19.47 -0.62 -17.91
C LEU A 529 18.64 -0.60 -19.20
N ARG A 530 19.20 -1.13 -20.30
CA ARG A 530 18.49 -1.26 -21.58
C ARG A 530 17.22 -2.11 -21.42
N TRP A 531 17.33 -3.24 -20.73
CA TRP A 531 16.19 -4.13 -20.42
C TRP A 531 15.10 -3.38 -19.63
N THR A 532 15.50 -2.69 -18.55
CA THR A 532 14.58 -1.91 -17.71
C THR A 532 13.87 -0.82 -18.52
N ALA A 533 14.59 -0.12 -19.40
CA ALA A 533 14.04 0.92 -20.24
C ALA A 533 13.04 0.40 -21.28
N VAL A 534 13.37 -0.73 -21.92
CA VAL A 534 12.47 -1.42 -22.86
C VAL A 534 11.17 -1.81 -22.17
N ARG A 535 11.25 -2.45 -20.99
CA ARG A 535 10.06 -2.82 -20.21
C ARG A 535 9.26 -1.59 -19.75
N ALA A 536 9.92 -0.48 -19.39
CA ALA A 536 9.24 0.76 -18.99
C ALA A 536 8.43 1.40 -20.12
N TYR A 537 8.87 1.29 -21.38
CA TYR A 537 8.07 1.77 -22.52
C TYR A 537 6.73 1.05 -22.67
N ALA A 538 6.60 -0.18 -22.18
CA ALA A 538 5.33 -0.90 -22.20
C ALA A 538 4.24 -0.22 -21.34
N LEU A 539 4.64 0.46 -20.26
CA LEU A 539 3.74 1.11 -19.32
C LEU A 539 3.60 2.62 -19.59
N LEU A 540 4.67 3.26 -20.08
CA LEU A 540 4.71 4.70 -20.37
C LEU A 540 4.29 5.03 -21.81
N GLY A 541 4.37 4.06 -22.72
CA GLY A 541 4.26 4.28 -24.16
C GLY A 541 2.84 4.59 -24.64
N GLU A 542 1.82 4.41 -23.82
CA GLU A 542 0.42 4.68 -24.19
C GLU A 542 0.19 6.16 -24.55
N GLU A 543 0.92 7.11 -23.93
CA GLU A 543 0.82 8.54 -24.25
C GLU A 543 1.48 8.91 -25.58
N ARG A 544 2.49 8.15 -26.02
CA ARG A 544 3.28 8.39 -27.25
C ARG A 544 3.63 7.07 -27.94
N PRO A 545 2.64 6.34 -28.47
CA PRO A 545 2.83 4.96 -28.93
C PRO A 545 3.78 4.85 -30.13
N THR A 546 3.77 5.84 -31.02
CA THR A 546 4.71 5.90 -32.16
C THR A 546 6.15 6.12 -31.75
N GLU A 547 6.38 6.88 -30.67
CA GLU A 547 7.73 7.05 -30.14
C GLU A 547 8.21 5.79 -29.43
N ALA A 548 7.35 5.23 -28.56
CA ALA A 548 7.64 4.02 -27.82
C ALA A 548 7.95 2.83 -28.75
N LEU A 549 7.11 2.57 -29.76
CA LEU A 549 7.38 1.47 -30.70
C LEU A 549 8.66 1.67 -31.50
N ARG A 550 9.01 2.91 -31.87
CA ARG A 550 10.29 3.18 -32.52
C ARG A 550 11.45 2.83 -31.58
N ALA A 551 11.41 3.29 -30.34
CA ALA A 551 12.44 2.98 -29.35
C ALA A 551 12.56 1.46 -29.09
N LEU A 552 11.43 0.73 -29.00
CA LEU A 552 11.42 -0.72 -28.84
C LEU A 552 12.03 -1.45 -30.05
N ARG A 553 11.70 -1.00 -31.27
CA ARG A 553 12.27 -1.56 -32.50
C ARG A 553 13.77 -1.30 -32.60
N ASP A 554 14.19 -0.09 -32.26
CA ASP A 554 15.61 0.30 -32.29
C ASP A 554 16.39 -0.47 -31.22
N ALA A 555 15.83 -0.68 -30.03
CA ALA A 555 16.45 -1.51 -28.99
C ALA A 555 16.53 -2.99 -29.38
N ALA A 556 15.54 -3.49 -30.12
CA ALA A 556 15.49 -4.84 -30.66
C ALA A 556 16.48 -5.06 -31.83
N ALA A 557 16.94 -3.98 -32.48
CA ALA A 557 17.93 -4.04 -33.54
C ALA A 557 19.34 -4.18 -32.94
N GLY A 558 20.07 -5.22 -33.34
CA GLY A 558 21.43 -5.45 -32.86
C GLY A 558 22.02 -6.75 -33.40
N GLU A 559 23.29 -6.98 -33.10
CA GLU A 559 23.99 -8.22 -33.44
C GLU A 559 23.45 -9.41 -32.61
N ASP A 560 23.46 -10.60 -33.19
CA ASP A 560 22.91 -11.81 -32.56
C ASP A 560 23.80 -12.26 -31.38
N SER A 561 23.45 -11.79 -30.18
CA SER A 561 24.04 -12.17 -28.89
C SER A 561 22.96 -12.76 -27.96
N HIS A 562 23.37 -13.31 -26.82
CA HIS A 562 22.41 -13.79 -25.82
C HIS A 562 21.55 -12.62 -25.28
N ASP A 563 22.21 -11.57 -24.80
CA ASP A 563 21.60 -10.35 -24.29
C ASP A 563 20.68 -9.68 -25.32
N GLN A 564 21.08 -9.64 -26.60
CA GLN A 564 20.26 -9.06 -27.65
C GLN A 564 19.01 -9.90 -27.94
N ARG A 565 19.08 -11.23 -27.83
CA ARG A 565 17.91 -12.12 -27.96
C ARG A 565 16.92 -11.94 -26.80
N GLU A 566 17.43 -11.76 -25.58
CA GLU A 566 16.59 -11.45 -24.42
C GLU A 566 15.94 -10.07 -24.56
N LEU A 567 16.71 -9.06 -24.99
CA LEU A 567 16.19 -7.72 -25.22
C LEU A 567 15.15 -7.66 -26.36
N LEU A 568 15.34 -8.45 -27.42
CA LEU A 568 14.34 -8.60 -28.50
C LEU A 568 13.05 -9.23 -27.98
N ALA A 569 13.14 -10.27 -27.14
CA ALA A 569 11.97 -10.89 -26.53
C ALA A 569 11.23 -9.88 -25.65
N GLU A 570 11.98 -9.16 -24.81
CA GLU A 570 11.48 -8.12 -23.92
C GLU A 570 10.80 -6.97 -24.70
N ALA A 571 11.42 -6.50 -25.78
CA ALA A 571 10.86 -5.46 -26.63
C ALA A 571 9.59 -5.91 -27.35
N ALA A 572 9.55 -7.17 -27.79
CA ALA A 572 8.37 -7.76 -28.40
C ALA A 572 7.21 -7.88 -27.40
N GLU A 573 7.46 -8.36 -26.17
CA GLU A 573 6.43 -8.39 -25.13
C GLU A 573 5.98 -6.96 -24.74
N SER A 574 6.90 -6.01 -24.66
CA SER A 574 6.56 -4.61 -24.37
C SER A 574 5.65 -4.00 -25.45
N ALA A 575 5.92 -4.31 -26.73
CA ALA A 575 5.06 -3.93 -27.84
C ALA A 575 3.70 -4.66 -27.83
N ALA A 576 3.68 -5.92 -27.38
CA ALA A 576 2.46 -6.68 -27.19
C ALA A 576 1.53 -6.05 -26.13
N LEU A 577 2.09 -5.54 -25.02
CA LEU A 577 1.31 -4.81 -24.02
C LEU A 577 0.69 -3.52 -24.59
N LEU A 578 1.43 -2.78 -25.42
CA LEU A 578 0.90 -1.60 -26.10
C LEU A 578 -0.17 -1.96 -27.14
N LEU A 579 -0.09 -3.14 -27.76
CA LEU A 579 -1.13 -3.64 -28.68
C LEU A 579 -2.42 -3.98 -27.93
N LEU A 580 -2.31 -4.41 -26.67
CA LEU A 580 -3.45 -4.67 -25.78
C LEU A 580 -3.88 -3.43 -24.97
N SER A 581 -3.35 -2.24 -25.22
CA SER A 581 -3.82 -1.02 -24.55
C SER A 581 -4.80 -0.22 -25.42
N ASP A 582 -5.16 0.98 -24.94
CA ASP A 582 -5.95 1.94 -25.73
C ASP A 582 -5.17 2.51 -26.91
N ALA A 583 -3.84 2.35 -26.93
CA ALA A 583 -2.98 2.77 -28.04
C ALA A 583 -2.90 1.74 -29.19
N ARG A 584 -3.77 0.73 -29.22
CA ARG A 584 -3.71 -0.38 -30.17
C ARG A 584 -3.66 0.02 -31.65
N ALA A 585 -4.46 1.00 -32.07
CA ALA A 585 -4.57 1.37 -33.48
C ALA A 585 -3.23 1.90 -34.07
N PRO A 586 -2.57 2.90 -33.46
CA PRO A 586 -1.26 3.35 -33.94
C PRO A 586 -0.14 2.30 -33.74
N VAL A 587 -0.28 1.40 -32.76
CA VAL A 587 0.67 0.28 -32.55
C VAL A 587 0.52 -0.74 -33.68
N LEU A 588 -0.69 -1.20 -33.96
CA LEU A 588 -1.00 -2.16 -35.02
C LEU A 588 -0.57 -1.64 -36.40
N ALA A 589 -0.83 -0.36 -36.71
CA ALA A 589 -0.39 0.26 -37.96
C ALA A 589 1.14 0.18 -38.16
N GLN A 590 1.92 0.42 -37.11
CA GLN A 590 3.38 0.32 -37.18
C GLN A 590 3.90 -1.12 -37.21
N LEU A 591 3.20 -2.07 -36.57
CA LEU A 591 3.54 -3.49 -36.68
C LEU A 591 3.27 -4.00 -38.10
N LEU A 592 2.19 -3.55 -38.74
CA LEU A 592 1.89 -3.83 -40.15
C LEU A 592 2.94 -3.25 -41.10
N ASP A 593 3.43 -2.03 -40.85
CA ASP A 593 4.55 -1.49 -41.62
C ASP A 593 5.81 -2.35 -41.44
N ALA A 594 6.16 -2.67 -40.19
CA ALA A 594 7.33 -3.47 -39.84
C ALA A 594 7.30 -4.90 -40.40
N VAL A 595 6.12 -5.53 -40.54
CA VAL A 595 6.01 -6.89 -41.11
C VAL A 595 6.36 -6.93 -42.61
N THR A 596 6.14 -5.82 -43.32
CA THR A 596 6.50 -5.68 -44.74
C THR A 596 7.96 -5.26 -44.95
N GLY A 597 8.61 -4.70 -43.93
CA GLY A 597 9.97 -4.18 -43.98
C GLY A 597 11.09 -5.23 -43.93
N GLU A 598 12.21 -4.86 -43.31
CA GLU A 598 13.40 -5.69 -43.19
C GLU A 598 13.18 -6.93 -42.31
N ARG A 599 14.09 -7.90 -42.40
CA ARG A 599 13.95 -9.18 -41.67
C ARG A 599 13.88 -9.01 -40.16
N SER A 600 14.68 -8.10 -39.58
CA SER A 600 14.68 -7.78 -38.14
C SER A 600 13.37 -7.14 -37.69
N ALA A 601 12.89 -6.13 -38.44
CA ALA A 601 11.62 -5.47 -38.19
C ALA A 601 10.43 -6.44 -38.28
N ARG A 602 10.45 -7.34 -39.26
CA ARG A 602 9.45 -8.40 -39.40
C ARG A 602 9.48 -9.38 -38.23
N ASP A 603 10.66 -9.82 -37.80
CA ASP A 603 10.80 -10.75 -36.67
C ASP A 603 10.27 -10.13 -35.38
N PHE A 604 10.61 -8.87 -35.10
CA PHE A 604 10.06 -8.10 -33.98
C PHE A 604 8.53 -8.00 -34.04
N ALA A 605 7.98 -7.61 -35.20
CA ALA A 605 6.53 -7.41 -35.35
C ALA A 605 5.73 -8.71 -35.14
N LEU A 606 6.21 -9.82 -35.70
CA LEU A 606 5.56 -11.13 -35.54
C LEU A 606 5.67 -11.64 -34.10
N ARG A 607 6.80 -11.45 -33.42
CA ARG A 607 6.95 -11.81 -31.99
C ARG A 607 5.99 -10.99 -31.11
N ALA A 608 5.91 -9.68 -31.33
CA ALA A 608 5.02 -8.82 -30.55
C ALA A 608 3.54 -9.22 -30.74
N PHE A 609 3.14 -9.47 -31.99
CA PHE A 609 1.79 -9.92 -32.29
C PHE A 609 1.47 -11.28 -31.67
N LEU A 610 2.37 -12.25 -31.79
CA LEU A 610 2.15 -13.59 -31.23
C LEU A 610 2.19 -13.60 -29.69
N ALA A 611 3.01 -12.75 -29.07
CA ALA A 611 2.97 -12.58 -27.61
C ALA A 611 1.60 -12.07 -27.15
N ALA A 612 1.07 -11.01 -27.79
CA ALA A 612 -0.27 -10.50 -27.48
C ALA A 612 -1.38 -11.53 -27.74
N ALA A 613 -1.25 -12.33 -28.81
CA ALA A 613 -2.21 -13.38 -29.14
C ALA A 613 -2.18 -14.56 -28.16
N GLY A 614 -1.03 -14.84 -27.55
CA GLY A 614 -0.84 -15.93 -26.60
C GLY A 614 -1.28 -15.62 -25.18
N TRP A 615 -1.56 -14.36 -24.83
CA TRP A 615 -1.96 -13.97 -23.48
C TRP A 615 -3.47 -14.11 -23.25
N SER A 616 -3.80 -14.53 -22.05
CA SER A 616 -5.16 -14.71 -21.57
C SER A 616 -5.34 -14.01 -20.23
N ASP A 617 -6.57 -13.63 -19.92
CA ASP A 617 -6.91 -13.19 -18.57
C ASP A 617 -6.86 -14.40 -17.61
N ASP A 618 -6.11 -14.24 -16.51
CA ASP A 618 -5.79 -15.33 -15.58
C ASP A 618 -6.83 -15.46 -14.46
N GLU A 619 -7.95 -14.72 -14.47
CA GLU A 619 -8.99 -14.79 -13.44
C GLU A 619 -9.77 -16.13 -13.49
N PRO A 620 -9.54 -17.07 -12.54
CA PRO A 620 -10.35 -18.26 -12.41
C PRO A 620 -11.52 -17.85 -11.50
N GLY A 621 -12.66 -17.46 -12.07
CA GLY A 621 -13.75 -17.00 -11.22
C GLY A 621 -15.12 -16.82 -11.83
N ASP A 622 -15.25 -16.32 -13.06
CA ASP A 622 -16.58 -15.84 -13.52
C ASP A 622 -17.11 -16.56 -14.78
N THR A 623 -16.24 -17.18 -15.58
CA THR A 623 -16.62 -17.76 -16.89
C THR A 623 -16.75 -19.28 -16.92
N GLY A 624 -16.42 -19.99 -15.84
CA GLY A 624 -16.59 -21.45 -15.75
C GLY A 624 -15.70 -22.28 -16.69
N SER A 625 -14.83 -21.66 -17.49
CA SER A 625 -13.83 -22.38 -18.29
C SER A 625 -12.52 -22.56 -17.49
N PRO A 626 -11.91 -23.76 -17.49
CA PRO A 626 -10.60 -24.01 -16.90
C PRO A 626 -9.45 -23.28 -17.61
N HIS A 627 -9.74 -22.55 -18.69
CA HIS A 627 -8.79 -21.79 -19.49
C HIS A 627 -9.15 -20.30 -19.48
N GLY A 628 -8.16 -19.44 -19.21
CA GLY A 628 -8.33 -17.98 -19.26
C GLY A 628 -8.79 -17.49 -20.63
N ARG A 629 -9.52 -16.36 -20.68
CA ARG A 629 -10.05 -15.81 -21.94
C ARG A 629 -8.95 -15.11 -22.74
N PRO A 630 -8.71 -15.46 -24.03
CA PRO A 630 -7.67 -14.80 -24.83
C PRO A 630 -8.03 -13.35 -25.17
N GLU A 631 -7.19 -12.42 -24.72
CA GLU A 631 -7.44 -10.97 -24.79
C GLU A 631 -7.60 -10.45 -26.22
N LEU A 632 -6.67 -10.85 -27.11
CA LEU A 632 -6.70 -10.39 -28.50
C LEU A 632 -7.90 -10.95 -29.27
N LEU A 633 -8.32 -12.19 -28.97
CA LEU A 633 -9.49 -12.81 -29.59
C LEU A 633 -10.77 -12.14 -29.12
N ASP A 634 -10.88 -11.86 -27.82
CA ASP A 634 -12.04 -11.18 -27.28
C ASP A 634 -12.22 -9.79 -27.92
N ARG A 635 -11.14 -9.01 -27.99
CA ARG A 635 -11.14 -7.70 -28.65
C ARG A 635 -11.54 -7.78 -30.12
N TYR A 636 -11.03 -8.78 -30.84
CA TYR A 636 -11.42 -9.03 -32.22
C TYR A 636 -12.94 -9.29 -32.33
N GLY A 637 -13.50 -10.08 -31.41
CA GLY A 637 -14.94 -10.32 -31.32
C GLY A 637 -15.74 -9.05 -31.04
N GLN A 638 -15.31 -8.23 -30.08
CA GLN A 638 -15.96 -6.95 -29.78
C GLN A 638 -15.94 -6.00 -30.98
N ALA A 639 -14.82 -5.91 -31.71
CA ALA A 639 -14.69 -5.13 -32.93
C ALA A 639 -15.63 -5.66 -34.04
N ALA A 640 -15.76 -6.99 -34.17
CA ALA A 640 -16.67 -7.61 -35.12
C ALA A 640 -18.15 -7.32 -34.82
N ALA A 641 -18.50 -7.12 -33.54
CA ALA A 641 -19.87 -6.81 -33.12
C ALA A 641 -20.26 -5.33 -33.28
N ARG A 642 -19.31 -4.39 -33.21
CA ARG A 642 -19.58 -2.93 -33.25
C ARG A 642 -19.66 -2.32 -34.65
N ASP A 643 -19.10 -3.01 -35.66
CA ASP A 643 -19.16 -2.70 -37.10
C ASP A 643 -18.93 -1.21 -37.49
N SER A 644 -17.93 -0.56 -36.88
CA SER A 644 -17.44 0.74 -37.33
C SER A 644 -16.30 0.62 -38.37
N ALA A 645 -16.02 1.71 -39.10
CA ALA A 645 -14.90 1.73 -40.05
C ALA A 645 -13.54 1.50 -39.39
N ALA A 646 -13.34 2.04 -38.17
CA ALA A 646 -12.13 1.82 -37.39
C ALA A 646 -12.01 0.35 -36.93
N ASP A 647 -13.13 -0.27 -36.52
CA ASP A 647 -13.15 -1.68 -36.13
C ASP A 647 -12.90 -2.61 -37.33
N ALA A 648 -13.34 -2.24 -38.52
CA ALA A 648 -13.05 -2.99 -39.75
C ALA A 648 -11.55 -2.95 -40.11
N GLU A 649 -10.92 -1.78 -39.96
CA GLU A 649 -9.47 -1.62 -40.17
C GLU A 649 -8.66 -2.43 -39.14
N GLU A 650 -9.07 -2.40 -37.87
CA GLU A 650 -8.45 -3.20 -36.81
C GLU A 650 -8.55 -4.70 -37.10
N ARG A 651 -9.74 -5.20 -37.42
CA ARG A 651 -9.94 -6.60 -37.79
C ARG A 651 -9.11 -7.02 -39.01
N HIS A 652 -9.03 -6.14 -40.01
CA HIS A 652 -8.21 -6.39 -41.19
C HIS A 652 -6.73 -6.48 -40.82
N GLY A 653 -6.24 -5.55 -39.99
CA GLY A 653 -4.85 -5.54 -39.52
C GLY A 653 -4.49 -6.82 -38.73
N ILE A 654 -5.37 -7.26 -37.83
CA ILE A 654 -5.18 -8.51 -37.07
C ILE A 654 -5.12 -9.72 -38.02
N ALA A 655 -6.00 -9.78 -39.03
CA ALA A 655 -5.98 -10.86 -40.03
C ALA A 655 -4.71 -10.85 -40.89
N VAL A 656 -4.20 -9.68 -41.27
CA VAL A 656 -2.93 -9.53 -42.00
C VAL A 656 -1.76 -10.06 -41.16
N MET A 657 -1.69 -9.70 -39.88
CA MET A 657 -0.63 -10.17 -38.97
C MET A 657 -0.67 -11.69 -38.77
N TRP A 658 -1.87 -12.27 -38.59
CA TRP A 658 -2.03 -13.73 -38.51
C TRP A 658 -1.55 -14.45 -39.77
N ARG A 659 -1.93 -13.95 -40.96
CA ARG A 659 -1.48 -14.54 -42.24
C ARG A 659 0.03 -14.45 -42.39
N ALA A 660 0.63 -13.31 -42.02
CA ALA A 660 2.08 -13.16 -42.02
C ALA A 660 2.77 -14.15 -41.07
N ALA A 661 2.24 -14.33 -39.84
CA ALA A 661 2.78 -15.29 -38.87
C ALA A 661 2.64 -16.75 -39.34
N LEU A 662 1.50 -17.11 -39.95
CA LEU A 662 1.23 -18.45 -40.47
C LEU A 662 2.06 -18.78 -41.72
N ARG A 663 2.47 -17.79 -42.51
CA ARG A 663 3.31 -18.00 -43.69
C ARG A 663 4.80 -17.95 -43.39
N ASP A 664 5.19 -17.35 -42.27
CA ASP A 664 6.59 -17.24 -41.88
C ASP A 664 7.14 -18.56 -41.27
N HIS A 665 8.23 -19.05 -41.84
CA HIS A 665 8.88 -20.31 -41.43
C HIS A 665 9.34 -20.36 -39.96
N ARG A 666 9.70 -19.22 -39.33
CA ARG A 666 10.15 -19.18 -37.93
C ARG A 666 8.98 -19.17 -36.96
N HIS A 667 7.89 -18.50 -37.35
CA HIS A 667 6.76 -18.20 -36.47
C HIS A 667 5.53 -19.08 -36.67
N THR A 668 5.43 -19.79 -37.80
CA THR A 668 4.31 -20.68 -38.15
C THR A 668 3.94 -21.65 -37.02
N ARG A 669 4.94 -22.28 -36.39
CA ARG A 669 4.70 -23.28 -35.35
C ARG A 669 4.08 -22.66 -34.11
N ALA A 670 4.58 -21.50 -33.68
CA ALA A 670 4.03 -20.76 -32.54
C ALA A 670 2.61 -20.25 -32.84
N ALA A 671 2.40 -19.71 -34.04
CA ALA A 671 1.08 -19.28 -34.52
C ALA A 671 0.04 -20.42 -34.48
N LEU A 672 0.39 -21.60 -34.98
CA LEU A 672 -0.49 -22.77 -34.94
C LEU A 672 -0.73 -23.30 -33.52
N ALA A 673 0.26 -23.17 -32.62
CA ALA A 673 0.09 -23.51 -31.22
C ALA A 673 -0.97 -22.61 -30.58
N ILE A 674 -0.82 -21.28 -30.66
CA ILE A 674 -1.76 -20.29 -30.13
C ILE A 674 -3.17 -20.49 -30.69
N LEU A 675 -3.33 -20.70 -32.01
CA LEU A 675 -4.64 -21.02 -32.58
C LEU A 675 -5.26 -22.30 -31.98
N GLY A 676 -4.43 -23.30 -31.67
CA GLY A 676 -4.87 -24.52 -31.00
C GLY A 676 -5.31 -24.29 -29.54
N ASP A 677 -4.77 -23.24 -28.90
CA ASP A 677 -5.11 -22.84 -27.53
C ASP A 677 -6.44 -22.07 -27.54
N TRP A 678 -6.63 -21.15 -28.49
CA TRP A 678 -7.91 -20.49 -28.72
C TRP A 678 -9.03 -21.49 -29.05
N LEU A 679 -8.71 -22.55 -29.81
CA LEU A 679 -9.63 -23.66 -30.08
C LEU A 679 -9.95 -24.52 -28.85
N ARG A 680 -9.11 -24.52 -27.81
CA ARG A 680 -9.45 -25.14 -26.52
C ARG A 680 -10.47 -24.30 -25.78
N VAL A 681 -10.20 -22.99 -25.68
CA VAL A 681 -11.11 -22.05 -25.01
C VAL A 681 -12.49 -22.04 -25.68
N ALA A 682 -12.55 -22.06 -27.01
CA ALA A 682 -13.82 -22.04 -27.75
C ALA A 682 -14.70 -23.28 -27.55
N GLU A 683 -14.19 -24.38 -26.98
CA GLU A 683 -15.03 -25.52 -26.63
C GLU A 683 -15.91 -25.21 -25.41
N ASP A 684 -15.41 -24.39 -24.49
CA ASP A 684 -16.07 -24.03 -23.24
C ASP A 684 -16.71 -22.63 -23.26
N ASP A 685 -16.24 -21.72 -24.14
CA ASP A 685 -16.74 -20.34 -24.26
C ASP A 685 -17.35 -20.07 -25.65
N PRO A 686 -18.70 -19.93 -25.74
CA PRO A 686 -19.40 -19.58 -26.98
C PRO A 686 -18.96 -18.26 -27.60
N THR A 687 -18.47 -17.30 -26.80
CA THR A 687 -18.02 -15.99 -27.29
C THR A 687 -16.70 -16.13 -28.04
N ALA A 688 -15.78 -16.93 -27.49
CA ALA A 688 -14.53 -17.28 -28.15
C ALA A 688 -14.78 -18.06 -29.45
N GLU A 689 -15.75 -19.00 -29.45
CA GLU A 689 -16.15 -19.72 -30.67
C GLU A 689 -16.66 -18.74 -31.75
N TRP A 690 -17.54 -17.81 -31.39
CA TRP A 690 -18.07 -16.82 -32.32
C TRP A 690 -16.97 -15.91 -32.90
N ALA A 691 -16.06 -15.43 -32.06
CA ALA A 691 -14.94 -14.61 -32.51
C ALA A 691 -14.00 -15.38 -33.47
N LEU A 692 -13.74 -16.66 -33.21
CA LEU A 692 -12.99 -17.53 -34.12
C LEU A 692 -13.72 -17.77 -35.44
N ALA A 693 -15.04 -17.97 -35.40
CA ALA A 693 -15.86 -18.14 -36.60
C ALA A 693 -15.81 -16.90 -37.50
N ALA A 694 -15.67 -15.70 -36.91
CA ALA A 694 -15.47 -14.45 -37.65
C ALA A 694 -14.03 -14.30 -38.19
N LEU A 695 -13.01 -14.73 -37.43
CA LEU A 695 -11.60 -14.59 -37.80
C LEU A 695 -11.16 -15.58 -38.89
N LEU A 696 -11.52 -16.86 -38.76
CA LEU A 696 -11.02 -17.94 -39.62
C LEU A 696 -11.21 -17.68 -41.14
N PRO A 697 -12.38 -17.21 -41.61
CA PRO A 697 -12.56 -16.87 -43.03
C PRO A 697 -11.62 -15.76 -43.50
N ALA A 698 -11.29 -14.79 -42.64
CA ALA A 698 -10.39 -13.68 -42.99
C ALA A 698 -8.92 -14.14 -43.14
N LEU A 699 -8.57 -15.33 -42.63
CA LEU A 699 -7.23 -15.89 -42.73
C LEU A 699 -6.99 -16.64 -44.05
N VAL A 700 -8.03 -16.97 -44.81
CA VAL A 700 -7.93 -17.74 -46.06
C VAL A 700 -7.82 -16.79 -47.27
N GLU A 701 -6.63 -16.63 -47.84
CA GLU A 701 -6.48 -15.98 -49.16
C GLU A 701 -6.32 -16.99 -50.29
N ASP A 702 -5.68 -18.13 -50.02
CA ASP A 702 -5.38 -19.14 -51.02
C ASP A 702 -5.71 -20.58 -50.57
N ALA A 703 -5.57 -21.53 -51.49
CA ALA A 703 -5.85 -22.94 -51.23
C ALA A 703 -4.89 -23.57 -50.19
N THR A 704 -3.69 -23.01 -50.02
CA THR A 704 -2.69 -23.50 -49.05
C THR A 704 -3.08 -23.10 -47.64
N ASP A 705 -3.53 -21.85 -47.44
CA ASP A 705 -4.06 -21.38 -46.16
C ASP A 705 -5.28 -22.19 -45.75
N HIS A 706 -6.21 -22.42 -46.69
CA HIS A 706 -7.39 -23.26 -46.48
C HIS A 706 -7.00 -24.68 -46.06
N ALA A 707 -6.07 -25.32 -46.77
CA ALA A 707 -5.61 -26.67 -46.46
C ALA A 707 -4.95 -26.75 -45.08
N ARG A 708 -4.14 -25.75 -44.72
CA ARG A 708 -3.43 -25.67 -43.43
C ARG A 708 -4.41 -25.51 -42.26
N LEU A 709 -5.37 -24.60 -42.35
CA LEU A 709 -6.38 -24.37 -41.31
C LEU A 709 -7.32 -25.58 -41.19
N THR A 710 -7.74 -26.15 -42.31
CA THR A 710 -8.53 -27.39 -42.33
C THR A 710 -7.79 -28.54 -41.64
N HIS A 711 -6.50 -28.70 -41.93
CA HIS A 711 -5.68 -29.72 -41.26
C HIS A 711 -5.59 -29.46 -39.76
N ARG A 712 -5.36 -28.22 -39.32
CA ARG A 712 -5.28 -27.89 -37.90
C ARG A 712 -6.59 -28.19 -37.15
N LEU A 713 -7.74 -27.81 -37.72
CA LEU A 713 -9.06 -28.09 -37.13
C LEU A 713 -9.39 -29.59 -37.07
N ARG A 714 -8.92 -30.37 -38.05
CA ARG A 714 -9.10 -31.85 -38.06
C ARG A 714 -8.12 -32.60 -37.16
N THR A 715 -7.00 -31.99 -36.78
CA THR A 715 -5.94 -32.61 -35.98
C THR A 715 -5.87 -32.07 -34.55
N VAL A 716 -6.91 -31.36 -34.12
CA VAL A 716 -7.06 -30.92 -32.73
C VAL A 716 -7.14 -32.17 -31.84
N PRO A 717 -6.29 -32.27 -30.79
CA PRO A 717 -6.38 -33.38 -29.84
C PRO A 717 -7.79 -33.46 -29.22
N PRO A 718 -8.31 -34.66 -28.97
CA PRO A 718 -9.57 -34.82 -28.25
C PRO A 718 -9.51 -34.15 -26.86
N ASP A 719 -10.66 -33.91 -26.26
CA ASP A 719 -10.76 -33.38 -24.89
C ASP A 719 -10.17 -34.34 -23.84
N GLU A 720 -10.14 -33.94 -22.57
CA GLU A 720 -9.64 -34.77 -21.45
C GLU A 720 -10.39 -36.10 -21.32
N ASP A 721 -11.65 -36.16 -21.80
CA ASP A 721 -12.51 -37.34 -21.85
C ASP A 721 -12.34 -38.18 -23.13
N GLY A 722 -11.43 -37.81 -24.03
CA GLY A 722 -11.19 -38.51 -25.30
C GLY A 722 -12.24 -38.27 -26.39
N ARG A 723 -13.15 -37.30 -26.23
CA ARG A 723 -14.19 -36.96 -27.19
C ARG A 723 -13.68 -35.96 -28.24
N PRO A 724 -14.18 -36.04 -29.48
CA PRO A 724 -13.86 -35.07 -30.52
C PRO A 724 -14.48 -33.71 -30.18
N ARG A 725 -13.70 -32.63 -30.34
CA ARG A 725 -14.13 -31.26 -30.05
C ARG A 725 -15.21 -30.77 -30.98
N GLN A 726 -16.35 -30.37 -30.43
CA GLN A 726 -17.54 -29.99 -31.18
C GLN A 726 -17.37 -28.60 -31.81
N ALA A 727 -16.70 -27.66 -31.12
CA ALA A 727 -16.43 -26.33 -31.66
C ALA A 727 -15.57 -26.41 -32.91
N ALA A 728 -14.54 -27.29 -32.94
CA ALA A 728 -13.71 -27.48 -34.12
C ALA A 728 -14.51 -27.97 -35.34
N ALA A 729 -15.50 -28.84 -35.14
CA ALA A 729 -16.39 -29.31 -36.21
C ALA A 729 -17.33 -28.21 -36.71
N ARG A 730 -17.86 -27.35 -35.82
CA ARG A 730 -18.68 -26.19 -36.19
C ARG A 730 -17.85 -25.14 -36.93
N LEU A 731 -16.65 -24.83 -36.46
CA LEU A 731 -15.72 -23.88 -37.10
C LEU A 731 -15.27 -24.34 -38.49
N LEU A 732 -15.13 -25.65 -38.72
CA LEU A 732 -14.89 -26.20 -40.07
C LEU A 732 -15.99 -25.82 -41.07
N ALA A 733 -17.25 -25.68 -40.63
CA ALA A 733 -18.35 -25.29 -41.51
C ALA A 733 -18.27 -23.82 -41.94
N HIS A 734 -17.56 -22.98 -41.18
CA HIS A 734 -17.36 -21.56 -41.49
C HIS A 734 -16.19 -21.32 -42.46
N LEU A 735 -15.30 -22.30 -42.68
CA LEU A 735 -14.24 -22.23 -43.67
C LEU A 735 -14.78 -22.57 -45.06
N SER A 736 -15.30 -21.57 -45.78
CA SER A 736 -15.66 -21.72 -47.20
C SER A 736 -14.60 -21.08 -48.11
N PHE A 737 -13.93 -21.87 -48.94
CA PHE A 737 -13.08 -21.37 -50.02
C PHE A 737 -13.71 -21.65 -51.38
N ALA A 738 -14.06 -20.60 -52.12
CA ALA A 738 -14.40 -20.69 -53.54
C ALA A 738 -13.19 -20.21 -54.36
N PRO A 739 -12.46 -21.10 -55.06
CA PRO A 739 -11.34 -20.68 -55.89
C PRO A 739 -11.83 -19.73 -56.98
N ALA A 740 -11.23 -18.54 -57.08
CA ALA A 740 -11.42 -17.67 -58.23
C ALA A 740 -10.97 -18.43 -59.48
N ARG A 741 -11.89 -18.58 -60.45
CA ARG A 741 -11.63 -19.24 -61.74
C ARG A 741 -10.81 -18.35 -62.66
#